data_AF-A0A3N5W775-F1
#
_entry.id   AF-A0A3N5W775-F1
#
_cell.length_a   1.000
_cell.length_b   1.000
_cell.length_c   1.000
_cell.angle_alpha   90.00
_cell.angle_beta   90.00
_cell.angle_gamma   90.00
#
_symmetry.space_group_name_H-M   'P 1'
#
loop_
_entity.id
_entity.type
_entity.pdbx_description
1 polymer ?
#
loop_
_entity_poly.entity_id
_entity_poly.type
_entity_poly.pdbx_seq_one_letter_code
_entity_poly.pdbx_strand_id
1 'polypeptide(L)'
;SAYPGNLLLPTSRLAQQRAGGTWADLFHPDALINRYPGLAAVLWYAVISLLGWAVFPFTRLALHGLPDRGYPFIRLAGMLLLAYPVWLLSSGGAAFTPLLVSAVFVSLLGLNLTLAYRQRKVLLRELGERWKYYLAIELFILAFFLLFLMVRLGNPDLWHAWKGGEKPMDFSYFNAVLKSTTFPPYDPWFAGGYINYYYYGFVIVGVPVKWLGIEPAIAYNLILPTLFALLAAGAFSTGWNLFSAARTRRVRRADVPHFEEETFFDRKGPWLGGLAAALAVVVLGNWGAARMVWHGIQRLADMQVPFEKASFITHISWTITGLGRLLTTPGLRLPYGPGDWYWIPSRAFTIPSRGFAIWDITEFPAFSFLYGDPHAHVIALPVTVLAIAWALSVLLGRWGWKGWGHLGASFLFGGLVIGALRPTNTWDWPTYLTLGCVAVVYTALRYGQACCLHIPGVGPRTKRALIAFGAVIALAGLTLLLYQPFSSWYGQGYNKIIPWTSYRAPFWSYLTHWGAFLFIIVSWMAWETVDWMAATPVSALNRLRPYAGLIRAGLAALVIMIAVLLVTGVHIAWLAIPLAIWAGVLLFRPSLQDAKRAVLFMTGTALFLTLFVEVAVLQGDLDRMNTIFKFYLQAWTLLGLSAAASLMWLLPTFALSWRPALKDAWQVALVVFVAGAALFPLMAGSDKIRDRMAKDA
;
A
#
# COMPACT_ATOMS: atom_id res chain seq x y z
N SER A 1 -22.75 -23.91 9.48
CA SER A 1 -23.58 -23.43 10.60
C SER A 1 -23.24 -21.98 10.86
N ALA A 2 -24.22 -21.09 10.98
CA ALA A 2 -23.99 -19.73 11.43
C ALA A 2 -23.88 -19.77 12.97
N TYR A 3 -22.72 -19.42 13.51
CA TYR A 3 -22.56 -19.26 14.95
C TYR A 3 -23.46 -18.11 15.42
N PRO A 4 -24.18 -18.21 16.56
CA PRO A 4 -25.26 -17.28 16.95
C PRO A 4 -24.84 -15.82 17.23
N GLY A 5 -23.62 -15.41 16.89
CA GLY A 5 -23.17 -14.01 16.96
C GLY A 5 -23.11 -13.45 18.38
N ASN A 6 -23.18 -14.30 19.41
CA ASN A 6 -23.10 -13.89 20.81
C ASN A 6 -21.68 -13.54 21.27
N LEU A 7 -20.70 -13.58 20.35
CA LEU A 7 -19.27 -13.32 20.57
C LEU A 7 -18.57 -14.20 21.62
N LEU A 8 -19.27 -15.19 22.17
CA LEU A 8 -18.71 -16.17 23.10
C LEU A 8 -18.07 -17.33 22.33
N LEU A 9 -17.17 -18.09 22.96
CA LEU A 9 -16.75 -19.38 22.41
C LEU A 9 -17.68 -20.50 22.88
N PRO A 10 -17.96 -21.52 22.04
CA PRO A 10 -18.56 -22.77 22.53
C PRO A 10 -17.73 -23.36 23.67
N THR A 11 -18.38 -23.96 24.66
CA THR A 11 -17.71 -24.54 25.85
C THR A 11 -16.60 -25.53 25.49
N SER A 12 -16.81 -26.36 24.47
CA SER A 12 -15.81 -27.31 23.97
C SER A 12 -14.58 -26.62 23.38
N ARG A 13 -14.76 -25.55 22.60
CA ARG A 13 -13.65 -24.76 22.04
C ARG A 13 -12.94 -23.96 23.12
N LEU A 14 -13.68 -23.38 24.07
CA LEU A 14 -13.07 -22.68 25.21
C LEU A 14 -12.21 -23.61 26.06
N ALA A 15 -12.68 -24.84 26.33
CA ALA A 15 -11.89 -25.86 27.01
C ALA A 15 -10.62 -26.23 26.23
N GLN A 16 -10.72 -26.36 24.90
CA GLN A 16 -9.57 -26.59 24.03
C GLN A 16 -8.55 -25.44 24.11
N GLN A 17 -9.00 -24.18 24.07
CA GLN A 17 -8.11 -23.02 24.19
C GLN A 17 -7.38 -23.01 25.55
N ARG A 18 -8.07 -23.38 26.64
CA ARG A 18 -7.48 -23.45 27.99
C ARG A 18 -6.46 -24.58 28.14
N ALA A 19 -6.58 -25.64 27.35
CA ALA A 19 -5.63 -26.75 27.33
C ALA A 19 -4.37 -26.49 26.48
N GLY A 20 -4.26 -25.33 25.82
CA GLY A 20 -3.22 -24.98 24.84
C GLY A 20 -1.79 -24.76 25.35
N GLY A 21 -1.45 -25.25 26.54
CA GLY A 21 -0.13 -25.10 27.17
C GLY A 21 0.11 -23.73 27.83
N THR A 22 1.25 -23.61 28.52
CA THR A 22 1.71 -22.34 29.12
C THR A 22 2.55 -21.52 28.14
N TRP A 23 2.78 -20.25 28.46
CA TRP A 23 3.65 -19.38 27.64
C TRP A 23 5.09 -19.91 27.57
N ALA A 24 5.63 -20.41 28.68
CA ALA A 24 6.98 -20.96 28.75
C ALA A 24 7.13 -22.27 27.97
N ASP A 25 6.03 -23.03 27.79
CA ASP A 25 6.01 -24.24 26.94
C ASP A 25 6.04 -23.89 25.45
N LEU A 26 5.40 -22.78 25.06
CA LEU A 26 5.33 -22.33 23.67
C LEU A 26 6.59 -21.57 23.26
N PHE A 27 7.18 -20.80 24.18
CA PHE A 27 8.33 -19.93 23.95
C PHE A 27 9.31 -20.05 25.11
N HIS A 28 10.28 -20.96 24.99
CA HIS A 28 11.27 -21.20 26.04
C HIS A 28 12.20 -19.99 26.20
N PRO A 29 12.21 -19.28 27.35
CA PRO A 29 13.05 -18.09 27.55
C PRO A 29 14.55 -18.41 27.46
N ASP A 30 14.93 -19.63 27.83
CA ASP A 30 16.32 -20.09 27.81
C ASP A 30 16.80 -20.57 26.44
N ALA A 31 15.93 -20.62 25.44
CA ALA A 31 16.34 -20.95 24.08
C ALA A 31 17.35 -19.91 23.57
N LEU A 32 18.39 -20.35 22.84
CA LEU A 32 19.46 -19.48 22.34
C LEU A 32 18.93 -18.28 21.54
N ILE A 33 17.86 -18.48 20.76
CA ILE A 33 17.23 -17.43 19.97
C ILE A 33 16.58 -16.33 20.84
N ASN A 34 16.07 -16.70 22.02
CA ASN A 34 15.41 -15.76 22.94
C ASN A 34 16.44 -15.08 23.86
N ARG A 35 17.50 -15.80 24.26
CA ARG A 35 18.63 -15.24 25.00
C ARG A 35 19.48 -14.26 24.18
N TYR A 36 19.61 -14.49 22.87
CA TYR A 36 20.41 -13.67 21.96
C TYR A 36 19.53 -13.12 20.83
N PRO A 37 18.87 -11.95 21.03
CA PRO A 37 17.98 -11.37 20.02
C PRO A 37 18.62 -11.14 18.64
N GLY A 38 19.94 -10.90 18.59
CA GLY A 38 20.69 -10.81 17.34
C GLY A 38 20.68 -12.13 16.55
N LEU A 39 20.77 -13.27 17.23
CA LEU A 39 20.64 -14.60 16.61
C LEU A 39 19.21 -14.82 16.10
N ALA A 40 18.19 -14.42 16.89
CA ALA A 40 16.80 -14.46 16.43
C ALA A 40 16.60 -13.62 15.16
N ALA A 41 17.18 -12.42 15.07
CA ALA A 41 17.08 -11.56 13.88
C ALA A 41 17.67 -12.24 12.63
N VAL A 42 18.85 -12.86 12.75
CA VAL A 42 19.50 -13.58 11.64
C VAL A 42 18.68 -14.80 11.22
N LEU A 43 18.25 -15.63 12.17
CA LEU A 43 17.44 -16.82 11.89
C LEU A 43 16.10 -16.45 11.26
N TRP A 44 15.43 -15.43 11.81
CA TRP A 44 14.18 -14.89 11.28
C TRP A 44 14.33 -14.49 9.81
N TYR A 45 15.32 -13.66 9.50
CA TYR A 45 15.56 -13.20 8.14
C TYR A 45 15.88 -14.38 7.19
N ALA A 46 16.70 -15.33 7.65
CA ALA A 46 17.04 -16.53 6.87
C ALA A 46 15.82 -17.40 6.56
N VAL A 47 14.95 -17.64 7.54
CA VAL A 47 13.74 -18.47 7.39
C VAL A 47 12.73 -17.81 6.46
N ILE A 48 12.48 -16.50 6.61
CA ILE A 48 11.59 -15.76 5.70
C ILE A 48 12.16 -15.77 4.26
N SER A 49 13.48 -15.67 4.11
CA SER A 49 14.14 -15.74 2.81
C SER A 49 14.02 -17.13 2.19
N LEU A 50 14.30 -18.19 2.95
CA LEU A 50 14.15 -19.58 2.51
C LEU A 50 12.73 -19.89 2.09
N LEU A 51 11.74 -19.44 2.88
CA LEU A 51 10.32 -19.59 2.56
C LEU A 51 9.97 -18.93 1.22
N GLY A 52 10.54 -17.75 0.95
CA GLY A 52 10.38 -17.08 -0.33
C GLY A 52 10.94 -17.88 -1.50
N TRP A 53 12.18 -18.36 -1.38
CA TRP A 53 12.80 -19.21 -2.41
C TRP A 53 12.04 -20.52 -2.64
N ALA A 54 11.51 -21.13 -1.58
CA ALA A 54 10.70 -22.34 -1.68
C ALA A 54 9.46 -22.14 -2.55
N VAL A 55 8.82 -20.97 -2.52
CA VAL A 55 7.60 -20.69 -3.31
C VAL A 55 7.86 -19.97 -4.64
N PHE A 56 9.10 -19.58 -4.93
CA PHE A 56 9.43 -18.86 -6.17
C PHE A 56 8.91 -19.55 -7.44
N PRO A 57 9.00 -20.89 -7.59
CA PRO A 57 8.44 -21.61 -8.73
C PRO A 57 6.95 -21.36 -9.00
N PHE A 58 6.13 -21.26 -7.96
CA PHE A 58 4.71 -20.95 -8.05
C PHE A 58 4.47 -19.45 -8.27
N THR A 59 5.14 -18.59 -7.52
CA THR A 59 4.97 -17.12 -7.61
C THR A 59 5.25 -16.61 -9.03
N ARG A 60 6.30 -17.11 -9.69
CA ARG A 60 6.62 -16.73 -11.08
C ARG A 60 5.57 -17.16 -12.10
N LEU A 61 4.85 -18.25 -11.80
CA LEU A 61 3.75 -18.75 -12.62
C LEU A 61 2.52 -17.86 -12.41
N ALA A 62 2.16 -17.58 -11.16
CA ALA A 62 1.02 -16.71 -10.85
C ALA A 62 1.21 -15.28 -11.40
N LEU A 63 2.43 -14.72 -11.29
CA LEU A 63 2.77 -13.36 -11.71
C LEU A 63 3.48 -13.31 -13.07
N HIS A 64 3.16 -14.23 -13.98
CA HIS A 64 3.87 -14.36 -15.26
C HIS A 64 3.82 -13.12 -16.17
N GLY A 65 2.82 -12.25 -16.02
CA GLY A 65 2.68 -11.06 -16.85
C GLY A 65 3.63 -9.94 -16.44
N LEU A 66 4.25 -10.02 -15.26
CA LEU A 66 5.25 -9.09 -14.80
C LEU A 66 6.63 -9.41 -15.42
N PRO A 67 7.34 -8.40 -15.99
CA PRO A 67 8.72 -8.53 -16.45
C PRO A 67 9.72 -9.15 -15.45
N ASP A 68 9.55 -8.91 -14.15
CA ASP A 68 10.39 -9.47 -13.08
C ASP A 68 9.89 -10.81 -12.50
N ARG A 69 8.79 -11.34 -13.04
CA ARG A 69 8.14 -12.57 -12.57
C ARG A 69 7.74 -12.55 -11.09
N GLY A 70 7.58 -11.36 -10.49
CA GLY A 70 7.20 -11.22 -9.09
C GLY A 70 8.28 -11.67 -8.09
N TYR A 71 9.55 -11.75 -8.48
CA TYR A 71 10.64 -12.16 -7.58
C TYR A 71 10.70 -11.32 -6.28
N PRO A 72 10.55 -9.98 -6.28
CA PRO A 72 10.56 -9.20 -5.03
C PRO A 72 9.42 -9.56 -4.06
N PHE A 73 8.34 -10.20 -4.52
CA PHE A 73 7.20 -10.60 -3.70
C PHE A 73 7.31 -12.00 -3.08
N ILE A 74 8.36 -12.78 -3.40
CA ILE A 74 8.41 -14.19 -3.02
C ILE A 74 8.31 -14.43 -1.51
N ARG A 75 8.90 -13.55 -0.69
CA ARG A 75 8.85 -13.64 0.77
C ARG A 75 7.43 -13.46 1.30
N LEU A 76 6.73 -12.42 0.85
CA LEU A 76 5.34 -12.17 1.24
C LEU A 76 4.41 -13.27 0.72
N ALA A 77 4.59 -13.69 -0.54
CA ALA A 77 3.85 -14.81 -1.11
C ALA A 77 4.09 -16.10 -0.31
N GLY A 78 5.32 -16.35 0.12
CA GLY A 78 5.69 -17.48 0.95
C GLY A 78 5.01 -17.44 2.32
N MET A 79 5.02 -16.28 2.99
CA MET A 79 4.31 -16.08 4.25
C MET A 79 2.81 -16.33 4.09
N LEU A 80 2.17 -15.79 3.04
CA LEU A 80 0.75 -16.02 2.76
C LEU A 80 0.42 -17.47 2.44
N LEU A 81 1.21 -18.13 1.58
CA LEU A 81 1.01 -19.51 1.14
C LEU A 81 1.28 -20.52 2.25
N LEU A 82 2.10 -20.16 3.25
CA LEU A 82 2.29 -20.97 4.46
C LEU A 82 1.19 -20.69 5.50
N ALA A 83 0.88 -19.42 5.76
CA ALA A 83 -0.08 -19.04 6.79
C ALA A 83 -1.50 -19.48 6.44
N TYR A 84 -1.89 -19.42 5.18
CA TYR A 84 -3.25 -19.73 4.75
C TYR A 84 -3.67 -21.18 5.04
N PRO A 85 -2.92 -22.23 4.60
CA PRO A 85 -3.31 -23.60 4.90
C PRO A 85 -3.23 -23.92 6.40
N VAL A 86 -2.22 -23.38 7.11
CA VAL A 86 -2.12 -23.54 8.57
C VAL A 86 -3.36 -22.98 9.28
N TRP A 87 -3.76 -21.77 8.92
CA TRP A 87 -4.96 -21.11 9.44
C TRP A 87 -6.23 -21.88 9.07
N LEU A 88 -6.36 -22.32 7.81
CA LEU A 88 -7.54 -23.04 7.33
C LEU A 88 -7.73 -24.38 8.05
N LEU A 89 -6.66 -25.18 8.16
CA LEU A 89 -6.67 -26.45 8.88
C LEU A 89 -6.97 -26.23 10.37
N SER A 90 -6.39 -25.20 10.96
CA SER A 90 -6.60 -24.88 12.39
C SER A 90 -7.99 -24.29 12.67
N SER A 91 -8.60 -23.62 11.70
CA SER A 91 -10.01 -23.21 11.74
C SER A 91 -10.95 -24.41 11.62
N GLY A 92 -10.52 -25.43 10.87
CA GLY A 92 -11.18 -26.73 10.73
C GLY A 92 -11.04 -27.65 11.94
N GLY A 93 -10.23 -27.28 12.95
CA GLY A 93 -10.08 -28.01 14.22
C GLY A 93 -8.70 -28.62 14.47
N ALA A 94 -7.77 -28.56 13.51
CA ALA A 94 -6.40 -29.00 13.76
C ALA A 94 -5.69 -28.09 14.78
N ALA A 95 -4.79 -28.65 15.59
CA ALA A 95 -4.05 -27.87 16.57
C ALA A 95 -2.97 -27.01 15.87
N PHE A 96 -3.00 -25.70 16.10
CA PHE A 96 -2.00 -24.75 15.61
C PHE A 96 -0.69 -24.96 16.36
N THR A 97 0.19 -25.79 15.81
CA THR A 97 1.45 -26.24 16.42
C THR A 97 2.62 -26.09 15.45
N PRO A 98 3.88 -26.04 15.93
CA PRO A 98 5.07 -26.04 15.06
C PRO A 98 5.13 -27.26 14.12
N LEU A 99 4.60 -28.40 14.56
CA LEU A 99 4.49 -29.61 13.74
C LEU A 99 3.55 -29.41 12.54
N LEU A 100 2.36 -28.82 12.76
CA LEU A 100 1.44 -28.49 11.68
C LEU A 100 2.08 -27.53 10.68
N VAL A 101 2.76 -26.48 11.17
CA VAL A 101 3.48 -25.52 10.30
C VAL A 101 4.53 -26.24 9.46
N SER A 102 5.31 -27.13 10.08
CA SER A 102 6.35 -27.91 9.38
C SER A 102 5.74 -28.85 8.34
N ALA A 103 4.63 -29.53 8.63
CA ALA A 103 3.94 -30.40 7.69
C ALA A 103 3.40 -29.64 6.46
N VAL A 104 2.81 -28.46 6.68
CA VAL A 104 2.36 -27.58 5.60
C VAL A 104 3.55 -27.07 4.79
N PHE A 105 4.64 -26.67 5.44
CA PHE A 105 5.85 -26.23 4.76
C PHE A 105 6.45 -27.32 3.86
N VAL A 106 6.58 -28.55 4.36
CA VAL A 106 7.08 -29.70 3.57
C VAL A 106 6.17 -29.99 2.38
N SER A 107 4.85 -29.94 2.57
CA SER A 107 3.88 -30.12 1.48
C SER A 107 4.03 -29.02 0.42
N LEU A 108 4.13 -27.77 0.85
CA LEU A 108 4.35 -26.60 -0.01
C LEU A 108 5.67 -26.70 -0.78
N LEU A 109 6.74 -27.13 -0.11
CA LEU A 109 8.05 -27.36 -0.70
C LEU A 109 7.99 -28.46 -1.76
N GLY A 110 7.36 -29.61 -1.47
CA GLY A 110 7.20 -30.72 -2.42
C GLY A 110 6.44 -30.31 -3.70
N LEU A 111 5.35 -29.54 -3.54
CA LEU A 111 4.60 -28.99 -4.67
C LEU A 111 5.47 -28.05 -5.52
N ASN A 112 6.22 -27.15 -4.88
CA ASN A 112 7.06 -26.20 -5.59
C ASN A 112 8.31 -26.82 -6.21
N LEU A 113 8.90 -27.85 -5.60
CA LEU A 113 9.99 -28.64 -6.19
C LEU A 113 9.50 -29.38 -7.44
N THR A 114 8.27 -29.90 -7.42
CA THR A 114 7.65 -30.51 -8.61
C THR A 114 7.47 -29.48 -9.73
N LEU A 115 6.97 -28.28 -9.39
CA LEU A 115 6.88 -27.17 -10.35
C LEU A 115 8.25 -26.76 -10.88
N ALA A 116 9.25 -26.63 -10.00
CA ALA A 116 10.63 -26.30 -10.34
C ALA A 116 11.21 -27.33 -11.32
N TYR A 117 11.02 -28.62 -11.08
CA TYR A 117 11.47 -29.70 -11.96
C TYR A 117 10.84 -29.62 -13.35
N ARG A 118 9.52 -29.35 -13.43
CA ARG A 118 8.79 -29.18 -14.69
C ARG A 118 9.29 -27.98 -15.50
N GLN A 119 9.72 -26.91 -14.84
CA GLN A 119 10.22 -25.70 -15.49
C GLN A 119 11.74 -25.51 -15.45
N ARG A 120 12.49 -26.56 -15.07
CA ARG A 120 13.93 -26.49 -14.75
C ARG A 120 14.80 -25.83 -15.82
N LYS A 121 14.55 -26.14 -17.10
CA LYS A 121 15.32 -25.57 -18.22
C LYS A 121 15.18 -24.05 -18.29
N VAL A 122 13.95 -23.55 -18.14
CA VAL A 122 13.66 -22.11 -18.17
C VAL A 122 14.15 -21.44 -16.89
N LEU A 123 13.98 -22.10 -15.74
CA LEU A 123 14.37 -21.55 -14.44
C LEU A 123 15.89 -21.41 -14.32
N LEU A 124 16.67 -22.45 -14.66
CA LEU A 124 18.14 -22.42 -14.60
C LEU A 124 18.71 -21.38 -15.56
N ARG A 125 18.15 -21.27 -16.77
CA ARG A 125 18.54 -20.22 -17.72
C ARG A 125 18.27 -18.82 -17.17
N GLU A 126 17.08 -18.58 -16.63
CA GLU A 126 16.72 -17.28 -16.08
C GLU A 126 17.58 -16.92 -14.86
N LEU A 127 17.85 -17.89 -13.96
CA LEU A 127 18.76 -17.72 -12.84
C LEU A 127 20.17 -17.35 -13.33
N GLY A 128 20.70 -18.04 -14.33
CA GLY A 128 22.01 -17.73 -14.92
C GLY A 128 22.06 -16.35 -15.60
N GLU A 129 21.01 -15.96 -16.32
CA GLU A 129 20.95 -14.68 -17.04
C GLU A 129 20.68 -13.49 -16.10
N ARG A 130 19.96 -13.70 -14.99
CA ARG A 130 19.45 -12.64 -14.10
C ARG A 130 19.97 -12.70 -12.66
N TRP A 131 20.98 -13.51 -12.34
CA TRP A 131 21.48 -13.64 -10.96
C TRP A 131 21.88 -12.29 -10.33
N LYS A 132 22.46 -11.37 -11.11
CA LYS A 132 22.82 -10.01 -10.62
C LYS A 132 21.61 -9.20 -10.19
N TYR A 133 20.50 -9.35 -10.93
CA TYR A 133 19.23 -8.73 -10.56
C TYR A 133 18.70 -9.33 -9.27
N TYR A 134 18.66 -10.67 -9.16
CA TYR A 134 18.20 -11.33 -7.93
C TYR A 134 19.05 -10.92 -6.72
N LEU A 135 20.38 -10.97 -6.83
CA LEU A 135 21.28 -10.51 -5.76
C LEU A 135 21.03 -9.05 -5.38
N ALA A 136 20.83 -8.16 -6.36
CA ALA A 136 20.54 -6.76 -6.07
C ALA A 136 19.20 -6.57 -5.35
N ILE A 137 18.17 -7.37 -5.67
CA ILE A 137 16.89 -7.36 -4.93
C ILE A 137 17.07 -7.91 -3.51
N GLU A 138 17.85 -8.97 -3.32
CA GLU A 138 18.15 -9.52 -2.01
C GLU A 138 18.87 -8.50 -1.12
N LEU A 139 19.87 -7.81 -1.67
CA LEU A 139 20.58 -6.72 -0.98
C LEU A 139 19.67 -5.53 -0.70
N PHE A 140 18.77 -5.20 -1.62
CA PHE A 140 17.78 -4.13 -1.44
C PHE A 140 16.83 -4.44 -0.28
N ILE A 141 16.27 -5.66 -0.23
CA ILE A 141 15.39 -6.11 0.85
C ILE A 141 16.15 -6.09 2.19
N LEU A 142 17.39 -6.62 2.20
CA LEU A 142 18.23 -6.62 3.39
C LEU A 142 18.52 -5.19 3.87
N ALA A 143 18.82 -4.26 2.96
CA ALA A 143 19.10 -2.87 3.31
C ALA A 143 17.90 -2.19 3.97
N PHE A 144 16.68 -2.38 3.44
CA PHE A 144 15.46 -1.82 4.05
C PHE A 144 15.11 -2.50 5.37
N PHE A 145 15.34 -3.81 5.49
CA PHE A 145 15.18 -4.53 6.76
C PHE A 145 16.14 -3.99 7.82
N LEU A 146 17.43 -3.86 7.50
CA LEU A 146 18.45 -3.34 8.43
C LEU A 146 18.20 -1.88 8.79
N LEU A 147 17.82 -1.04 7.83
CA LEU A 147 17.48 0.37 8.06
C LEU A 147 16.39 0.50 9.12
N PHE A 148 15.30 -0.28 8.98
CA PHE A 148 14.20 -0.19 9.92
C PHE A 148 14.48 -0.93 11.23
N LEU A 149 15.28 -1.99 11.19
CA LEU A 149 15.78 -2.65 12.39
C LEU A 149 16.61 -1.68 13.25
N MET A 150 17.43 -0.81 12.65
CA MET A 150 18.17 0.23 13.39
C MET A 150 17.23 1.22 14.09
N VAL A 151 16.08 1.56 13.48
CA VAL A 151 15.05 2.38 14.14
C VAL A 151 14.49 1.65 15.36
N ARG A 152 14.16 0.36 15.22
CA ARG A 152 13.66 -0.47 16.33
C ARG A 152 14.70 -0.75 17.41
N LEU A 153 15.99 -0.81 17.07
CA LEU A 153 17.07 -0.87 18.07
C LEU A 153 17.15 0.41 18.90
N GLY A 154 16.87 1.57 18.28
CA GLY A 154 16.77 2.86 18.99
C GLY A 154 15.55 2.97 19.89
N ASN A 155 14.39 2.47 19.43
CA ASN A 155 13.17 2.41 20.23
C ASN A 155 12.52 1.02 20.11
N PRO A 156 12.91 0.03 20.94
CA PRO A 156 12.32 -1.31 20.92
C PRO A 156 11.00 -1.38 21.71
N ASP A 157 10.66 -0.31 22.42
CA ASP A 157 9.55 -0.24 23.36
C ASP A 157 8.20 -0.58 22.70
N LEU A 158 7.41 -1.37 23.41
CA LEU A 158 6.06 -1.81 23.03
C LEU A 158 4.96 -0.94 23.65
N TRP A 159 5.32 0.18 24.27
CA TRP A 159 4.42 1.11 24.91
C TRP A 159 5.00 2.54 24.89
N HIS A 160 4.16 3.54 25.11
CA HIS A 160 4.56 4.93 25.35
C HIS A 160 3.47 5.63 26.17
N ALA A 161 3.83 6.43 27.18
CA ALA A 161 2.88 7.04 28.12
C ALA A 161 1.81 7.95 27.46
N TRP A 162 2.22 8.86 26.57
CA TRP A 162 1.33 9.86 25.95
C TRP A 162 0.90 9.55 24.51
N LYS A 163 1.71 8.75 23.79
CA LYS A 163 1.58 8.45 22.37
C LYS A 163 1.63 6.94 22.11
N GLY A 164 1.28 6.12 23.10
CA GLY A 164 1.32 4.64 23.00
C GLY A 164 0.21 4.03 22.17
N GLY A 165 -0.91 4.75 22.04
CA GLY A 165 -2.07 4.38 21.21
C GLY A 165 -2.49 2.93 21.38
N GLU A 166 -2.56 2.20 20.27
CA GLU A 166 -3.15 0.87 20.21
C GLU A 166 -2.15 -0.28 20.40
N LYS A 167 -0.87 0.02 20.67
CA LYS A 167 0.20 -0.99 20.82
C LYS A 167 -0.13 -2.13 21.81
N PRO A 168 -0.69 -1.88 23.02
CA PRO A 168 -1.03 -2.97 23.93
C PRO A 168 -2.15 -3.85 23.39
N MET A 169 -3.10 -3.26 22.67
CA MET A 169 -4.20 -4.00 22.03
C MET A 169 -3.64 -4.89 20.92
N ASP A 170 -2.79 -4.36 20.04
CA ASP A 170 -2.15 -5.15 18.98
C ASP A 170 -1.26 -6.26 19.54
N PHE A 171 -0.48 -5.98 20.58
CA PHE A 171 0.35 -6.99 21.23
C PHE A 171 -0.51 -8.07 21.90
N SER A 172 -1.65 -7.69 22.50
CA SER A 172 -2.59 -8.64 23.11
C SER A 172 -3.27 -9.53 22.08
N TYR A 173 -3.71 -8.97 20.94
CA TYR A 173 -4.27 -9.75 19.82
C TYR A 173 -3.25 -10.68 19.19
N PHE A 174 -2.03 -10.19 18.98
CA PHE A 174 -0.93 -11.01 18.49
C PHE A 174 -0.64 -12.20 19.43
N ASN A 175 -0.55 -11.94 20.73
CA ASN A 175 -0.36 -12.96 21.74
C ASN A 175 -1.50 -13.98 21.79
N ALA A 176 -2.76 -13.52 21.68
CA ALA A 176 -3.92 -14.38 21.62
C ALA A 176 -3.90 -15.31 20.40
N VAL A 177 -3.50 -14.80 19.23
CA VAL A 177 -3.32 -15.61 18.01
C VAL A 177 -2.24 -16.67 18.20
N LEU A 178 -1.10 -16.31 18.78
CA LEU A 178 0.00 -17.26 19.02
C LEU A 178 -0.38 -18.35 20.02
N LYS A 179 -1.06 -18.00 21.11
CA LYS A 179 -1.44 -18.94 22.17
C LYS A 179 -2.65 -19.80 21.80
N SER A 180 -3.47 -19.37 20.85
CA SER A 180 -4.66 -20.14 20.45
C SER A 180 -4.30 -21.52 19.88
N THR A 181 -5.06 -22.54 20.27
CA THR A 181 -4.95 -23.91 19.78
C THR A 181 -5.69 -24.10 18.46
N THR A 182 -6.86 -23.48 18.30
CA THR A 182 -7.66 -23.47 17.07
C THR A 182 -8.16 -22.04 16.79
N PHE A 183 -8.69 -21.80 15.58
CA PHE A 183 -9.27 -20.50 15.21
C PHE A 183 -10.82 -20.55 15.23
N PRO A 184 -11.52 -19.45 15.59
CA PRO A 184 -10.99 -18.11 15.86
C PRO A 184 -10.20 -18.01 17.18
N PRO A 185 -9.30 -17.02 17.33
CA PRO A 185 -8.52 -16.84 18.54
C PRO A 185 -9.40 -16.46 19.72
N TYR A 186 -9.01 -16.86 20.93
CA TYR A 186 -9.70 -16.44 22.14
C TYR A 186 -9.58 -14.92 22.37
N ASP A 187 -10.56 -14.33 23.04
CA ASP A 187 -10.51 -12.92 23.44
C ASP A 187 -9.49 -12.71 24.58
N PRO A 188 -8.43 -11.89 24.39
CA PRO A 188 -7.44 -11.64 25.44
C PRO A 188 -7.97 -10.86 26.64
N TRP A 189 -9.17 -10.28 26.57
CA TRP A 189 -9.78 -9.52 27.67
C TRP A 189 -10.62 -10.39 28.63
N PHE A 190 -10.42 -11.70 28.61
CA PHE A 190 -11.01 -12.68 29.54
C PHE A 190 -12.54 -12.72 29.56
N ALA A 191 -13.23 -12.21 28.54
CA ALA A 191 -14.69 -12.26 28.45
C ALA A 191 -15.25 -13.67 28.14
N GLY A 192 -14.39 -14.67 27.96
CA GLY A 192 -14.78 -16.04 27.56
C GLY A 192 -15.15 -16.19 26.08
N GLY A 193 -14.90 -15.14 25.29
CA GLY A 193 -15.22 -15.06 23.87
C GLY A 193 -14.05 -15.28 22.92
N TYR A 194 -14.22 -14.81 21.70
CA TYR A 194 -13.21 -14.80 20.65
C TYR A 194 -12.99 -13.40 20.10
N ILE A 195 -11.85 -13.19 19.43
CA ILE A 195 -11.54 -11.91 18.79
C ILE A 195 -12.51 -11.65 17.63
N ASN A 196 -13.44 -10.70 17.80
CA ASN A 196 -14.28 -10.17 16.73
C ASN A 196 -13.61 -8.98 16.01
N TYR A 197 -12.42 -9.24 15.49
CA TYR A 197 -11.57 -8.26 14.79
C TYR A 197 -10.86 -8.96 13.62
N TYR A 198 -10.34 -8.20 12.65
CA TYR A 198 -9.63 -8.74 11.48
C TYR A 198 -8.23 -9.27 11.87
N TYR A 199 -8.20 -10.44 12.52
CA TYR A 199 -7.00 -11.02 13.13
C TYR A 199 -6.04 -11.73 12.16
N TYR A 200 -6.40 -11.94 10.89
CA TYR A 200 -5.60 -12.78 9.99
C TYR A 200 -4.22 -12.19 9.68
N GLY A 201 -4.08 -10.85 9.74
CA GLY A 201 -2.77 -10.20 9.68
C GLY A 201 -1.79 -10.76 10.71
N PHE A 202 -2.23 -10.89 11.96
CA PHE A 202 -1.45 -11.50 13.03
C PHE A 202 -1.12 -12.96 12.77
N VAL A 203 -1.93 -13.69 12.00
CA VAL A 203 -1.63 -15.06 11.60
C VAL A 203 -0.51 -15.10 10.55
N ILE A 204 -0.52 -14.19 9.57
CA ILE A 204 0.54 -14.09 8.55
C ILE A 204 1.91 -13.91 9.20
N VAL A 205 2.00 -13.02 10.18
CA VAL A 205 3.26 -12.73 10.89
C VAL A 205 3.52 -13.68 12.06
N GLY A 206 2.47 -14.29 12.63
CA GLY A 206 2.55 -15.18 13.79
C GLY A 206 2.93 -16.62 13.47
N VAL A 207 2.63 -17.13 12.27
CA VAL A 207 3.02 -18.49 11.87
C VAL A 207 4.55 -18.69 11.93
N PRO A 208 5.39 -17.81 11.35
CA PRO A 208 6.84 -17.92 11.51
C PRO A 208 7.31 -17.81 12.96
N VAL A 209 6.65 -16.98 13.77
CA VAL A 209 7.00 -16.78 15.19
C VAL A 209 6.76 -18.04 16.01
N LYS A 210 5.57 -18.63 15.87
CA LYS A 210 5.24 -19.90 16.53
C LYS A 210 6.08 -21.06 16.01
N TRP A 211 6.44 -21.04 14.72
CA TRP A 211 7.30 -22.08 14.14
C TRP A 211 8.71 -22.06 14.70
N LEU A 212 9.28 -20.87 14.88
CA LEU A 212 10.64 -20.70 15.40
C LEU A 212 10.73 -20.69 16.92
N GLY A 213 9.61 -20.49 17.64
CA GLY A 213 9.61 -20.37 19.10
C GLY A 213 10.25 -19.06 19.59
N ILE A 214 10.19 -18.00 18.78
CA ILE A 214 10.70 -16.67 19.16
C ILE A 214 9.70 -15.99 20.09
N GLU A 215 10.19 -15.48 21.21
CA GLU A 215 9.35 -14.76 22.17
C GLU A 215 8.63 -13.57 21.50
N PRO A 216 7.31 -13.38 21.75
CA PRO A 216 6.53 -12.35 21.06
C PRO A 216 7.11 -10.94 21.14
N ALA A 217 7.72 -10.55 22.26
CA ALA A 217 8.32 -9.23 22.44
C ALA A 217 9.53 -8.98 21.50
N ILE A 218 10.33 -10.01 21.27
CA ILE A 218 11.43 -9.98 20.29
C ILE A 218 10.85 -10.00 18.88
N ALA A 219 9.92 -10.91 18.61
CA ALA A 219 9.30 -11.07 17.31
C ALA A 219 8.62 -9.78 16.81
N TYR A 220 7.93 -9.04 17.68
CA TYR A 220 7.29 -7.77 17.36
C TYR A 220 8.27 -6.77 16.73
N ASN A 221 9.50 -6.73 17.26
CA ASN A 221 10.59 -5.88 16.77
C ASN A 221 11.26 -6.40 15.49
N LEU A 222 11.01 -7.65 15.08
CA LEU A 222 11.46 -8.23 13.81
C LEU A 222 10.37 -8.17 12.72
N ILE A 223 9.10 -8.22 13.12
CA ILE A 223 7.94 -8.13 12.22
C ILE A 223 7.90 -6.77 11.55
N LEU A 224 8.04 -5.67 12.30
CA LEU A 224 7.97 -4.32 11.74
C LEU A 224 9.04 -4.06 10.64
N PRO A 225 10.34 -4.34 10.86
CA PRO A 225 11.34 -4.24 9.79
C PRO A 225 11.07 -5.15 8.60
N THR A 226 10.50 -6.34 8.83
CA THR A 226 10.13 -7.27 7.75
C THR A 226 9.02 -6.67 6.90
N LEU A 227 7.94 -6.19 7.50
CA LEU A 227 6.82 -5.56 6.78
C LEU A 227 7.28 -4.30 6.02
N PHE A 228 8.15 -3.50 6.62
CA PHE A 228 8.76 -2.32 5.98
C PHE A 228 9.54 -2.71 4.72
N ALA A 229 10.41 -3.73 4.82
CA ALA A 229 11.19 -4.24 3.70
C ALA A 229 10.32 -4.88 2.61
N LEU A 230 9.28 -5.63 2.98
CA LEU A 230 8.36 -6.25 2.03
C LEU A 230 7.50 -5.22 1.29
N LEU A 231 7.05 -4.16 1.98
CA LEU A 231 6.34 -3.06 1.33
C LEU A 231 7.26 -2.35 0.33
N ALA A 232 8.51 -2.06 0.72
CA ALA A 232 9.49 -1.43 -0.15
C ALA A 232 9.81 -2.30 -1.38
N ALA A 233 9.97 -3.60 -1.19
CA ALA A 233 10.20 -4.57 -2.27
C ALA A 233 9.02 -4.65 -3.24
N GLY A 234 7.80 -4.64 -2.72
CA GLY A 234 6.59 -4.65 -3.54
C GLY A 234 6.41 -3.35 -4.33
N ALA A 235 6.66 -2.21 -3.70
CA ALA A 235 6.63 -0.91 -4.38
C ALA A 235 7.73 -0.83 -5.45
N PHE A 236 8.93 -1.33 -5.15
CA PHE A 236 10.04 -1.46 -6.11
C PHE A 236 9.63 -2.30 -7.32
N SER A 237 9.09 -3.49 -7.10
CA SER A 237 8.63 -4.37 -8.17
C SER A 237 7.57 -3.69 -9.04
N THR A 238 6.63 -2.98 -8.41
CA THR A 238 5.56 -2.27 -9.15
C THR A 238 6.13 -1.18 -10.06
N GLY A 239 7.00 -0.32 -9.53
CA GLY A 239 7.68 0.71 -10.32
C GLY A 239 8.57 0.13 -11.44
N TRP A 240 9.32 -0.93 -11.11
CA TRP A 240 10.15 -1.67 -12.07
C TRP A 240 9.32 -2.20 -13.24
N ASN A 241 8.20 -2.86 -12.95
CA ASN A 241 7.36 -3.50 -13.96
C ASN A 241 6.62 -2.49 -14.84
N LEU A 242 6.12 -1.39 -14.25
CA LEU A 242 5.48 -0.30 -15.00
C LEU A 242 6.45 0.33 -16.03
N PHE A 243 7.71 0.54 -15.65
CA PHE A 243 8.70 1.10 -16.55
C PHE A 243 9.27 0.08 -17.55
N SER A 244 9.54 -1.16 -17.10
CA SER A 244 10.06 -2.23 -17.97
C SER A 244 9.09 -2.58 -19.10
N ALA A 245 7.79 -2.61 -18.81
CA ALA A 245 6.75 -2.86 -19.82
C ALA A 245 6.73 -1.79 -20.93
N ALA A 246 7.10 -0.54 -20.62
CA ALA A 246 7.19 0.53 -21.59
C ALA A 246 8.37 0.34 -22.57
N ARG A 247 9.50 -0.20 -22.08
CA ARG A 247 10.72 -0.46 -22.87
C ARG A 247 10.56 -1.61 -23.85
N THR A 248 10.02 -2.75 -23.42
CA THR A 248 9.85 -3.94 -24.29
C THR A 248 9.03 -3.64 -25.55
N ARG A 249 8.15 -2.64 -25.50
CA ARG A 249 7.31 -2.23 -26.62
C ARG A 249 7.99 -1.24 -27.59
N ARG A 250 8.96 -0.42 -27.14
CA ARG A 250 9.78 0.40 -28.04
C ARG A 250 10.61 -0.49 -28.96
N VAL A 251 11.29 -1.48 -28.38
CA VAL A 251 12.16 -2.43 -29.11
C VAL A 251 11.35 -3.24 -30.14
N ARG A 252 10.15 -3.73 -29.78
CA ARG A 252 9.29 -4.50 -30.71
C ARG A 252 8.66 -3.70 -31.86
N ARG A 253 8.69 -2.36 -31.81
CA ARG A 253 8.10 -1.51 -32.87
C ARG A 253 9.14 -1.04 -33.87
N ALA A 254 10.42 -1.16 -33.52
CA ALA A 254 11.55 -0.85 -34.38
C ALA A 254 12.03 -2.15 -35.06
N ASP A 255 11.31 -2.61 -36.08
CA ASP A 255 11.81 -3.64 -37.02
C ASP A 255 12.83 -3.06 -38.03
N VAL A 256 13.45 -1.92 -37.68
CA VAL A 256 14.56 -1.30 -38.41
C VAL A 256 15.75 -1.29 -37.45
N PRO A 257 16.93 -1.82 -37.85
CA PRO A 257 18.11 -1.80 -37.00
C PRO A 257 18.62 -0.35 -36.89
N HIS A 258 18.10 0.41 -35.94
CA HIS A 258 18.74 1.63 -35.48
C HIS A 258 19.76 1.24 -34.40
N PHE A 259 21.03 1.44 -34.72
CA PHE A 259 22.14 1.49 -33.76
C PHE A 259 22.02 2.77 -32.90
N GLU A 260 20.86 3.04 -32.31
CA GLU A 260 20.77 4.06 -31.28
C GLU A 260 21.35 3.48 -29.99
N GLU A 261 22.43 4.10 -29.49
CA GLU A 261 22.96 3.79 -28.18
C GLU A 261 21.83 3.90 -27.15
N GLU A 262 21.59 2.82 -26.40
CA GLU A 262 20.61 2.85 -25.32
C GLU A 262 20.93 3.99 -24.36
N THR A 263 20.00 4.93 -24.21
CA THR A 263 20.20 6.07 -23.31
C THR A 263 20.38 5.61 -21.86
N PHE A 264 20.99 6.44 -21.01
CA PHE A 264 21.12 6.16 -19.58
C PHE A 264 19.77 5.77 -18.94
N PHE A 265 18.69 6.45 -19.33
CA PHE A 265 17.33 6.16 -18.86
C PHE A 265 16.77 4.85 -19.40
N ASP A 266 17.15 4.39 -20.59
CA ASP A 266 16.74 3.08 -21.09
C ASP A 266 17.43 1.94 -20.31
N ARG A 267 18.71 2.11 -19.96
CA ARG A 267 19.49 1.11 -19.20
C ARG A 267 19.11 1.06 -17.71
N LYS A 268 19.01 2.22 -17.05
CA LYS A 268 18.82 2.32 -15.59
C LYS A 268 17.40 2.68 -15.16
N GLY A 269 16.52 3.05 -16.10
CA GLY A 269 15.16 3.51 -15.79
C GLY A 269 14.31 2.54 -14.98
N PRO A 270 14.30 1.21 -15.23
CA PRO A 270 13.57 0.27 -14.37
C PRO A 270 14.03 0.29 -12.91
N TRP A 271 15.35 0.35 -12.67
CA TRP A 271 15.93 0.45 -11.32
C TRP A 271 15.53 1.75 -10.63
N LEU A 272 15.65 2.88 -11.34
CA LEU A 272 15.28 4.19 -10.81
C LEU A 272 13.78 4.29 -10.53
N GLY A 273 12.93 3.71 -11.39
CA GLY A 273 11.48 3.67 -11.18
C GLY A 273 11.07 2.79 -10.02
N GLY A 274 11.72 1.64 -9.84
CA GLY A 274 11.53 0.82 -8.63
C GLY A 274 11.96 1.57 -7.37
N LEU A 275 13.15 2.18 -7.37
CA LEU A 275 13.64 2.94 -6.21
C LEU A 275 12.72 4.13 -5.89
N ALA A 276 12.30 4.90 -6.89
CA ALA A 276 11.36 6.02 -6.71
C ALA A 276 10.03 5.55 -6.11
N ALA A 277 9.51 4.40 -6.55
CA ALA A 277 8.28 3.83 -6.01
C ALA A 277 8.44 3.39 -4.55
N ALA A 278 9.54 2.71 -4.21
CA ALA A 278 9.83 2.32 -2.82
C ALA A 278 9.96 3.54 -1.90
N LEU A 279 10.69 4.57 -2.34
CA LEU A 279 10.84 5.81 -1.56
C LEU A 279 9.49 6.54 -1.41
N ALA A 280 8.71 6.69 -2.49
CA ALA A 280 7.44 7.41 -2.45
C ALA A 280 6.39 6.72 -1.57
N VAL A 281 6.29 5.39 -1.62
CA VAL A 281 5.29 4.65 -0.85
C VAL A 281 5.70 4.52 0.62
N VAL A 282 6.98 4.26 0.90
CA VAL A 282 7.42 3.76 2.22
C VAL A 282 8.19 4.78 3.04
N VAL A 283 9.02 5.60 2.40
CA VAL A 283 10.02 6.44 3.11
C VAL A 283 9.58 7.89 3.20
N LEU A 284 9.12 8.47 2.09
CA LEU A 284 8.67 9.86 2.08
C LEU A 284 7.47 10.02 3.00
N GLY A 285 7.49 11.09 3.80
CA GLY A 285 6.31 11.53 4.53
C GLY A 285 5.55 12.59 3.75
N ASN A 286 4.61 13.23 4.43
CA ASN A 286 3.93 14.40 3.90
C ASN A 286 4.70 15.70 4.23
N TRP A 287 4.16 16.84 3.83
CA TRP A 287 4.72 18.17 4.14
C TRP A 287 4.47 18.63 5.59
N GLY A 288 3.96 17.76 6.46
CA GLY A 288 3.64 18.08 7.85
C GLY A 288 4.87 18.50 8.66
N ALA A 289 6.03 17.84 8.45
CA ALA A 289 7.28 18.24 9.10
C ALA A 289 7.77 19.60 8.61
N ALA A 290 7.71 19.87 7.31
CA ALA A 290 8.02 21.19 6.75
C ALA A 290 7.10 22.28 7.32
N ARG A 291 5.80 21.99 7.42
CA ARG A 291 4.80 22.86 8.04
C ARG A 291 5.11 23.12 9.51
N MET A 292 5.55 22.10 10.26
CA MET A 292 5.97 22.27 11.65
C MET A 292 7.17 23.19 11.77
N VAL A 293 8.20 23.04 10.92
CA VAL A 293 9.34 23.98 10.91
C VAL A 293 8.84 25.41 10.70
N TRP A 294 8.00 25.62 9.68
CA TRP A 294 7.43 26.93 9.35
C TRP A 294 6.60 27.53 10.50
N HIS A 295 5.66 26.76 11.06
CA HIS A 295 4.82 27.21 12.17
C HIS A 295 5.61 27.40 13.46
N GLY A 296 6.61 26.54 13.71
CA GLY A 296 7.49 26.64 14.87
C GLY A 296 8.28 27.94 14.86
N ILE A 297 8.82 28.34 13.69
CA ILE A 297 9.51 29.63 13.52
C ILE A 297 8.56 30.78 13.83
N GLN A 298 7.34 30.76 13.29
CA GLN A 298 6.35 31.82 13.54
C GLN A 298 5.97 31.94 15.01
N ARG A 299 5.87 30.82 15.74
CA ARG A 299 5.55 30.80 17.17
C ARG A 299 6.67 31.36 18.06
N LEU A 300 7.87 31.56 17.53
CA LEU A 300 8.95 32.28 18.23
C LEU A 300 8.77 33.80 18.17
N ALA A 301 7.95 34.30 17.24
CA ALA A 301 7.55 35.70 17.23
C ALA A 301 6.56 35.98 18.35
N ASP A 302 6.51 37.24 18.79
CA ASP A 302 5.52 37.67 19.77
C ASP A 302 4.13 37.73 19.10
N MET A 303 3.27 36.75 19.42
CA MET A 303 1.98 36.56 18.77
C MET A 303 0.92 37.44 19.43
N GLN A 304 0.58 38.55 18.77
CA GLN A 304 -0.46 39.47 19.25
C GLN A 304 -1.90 39.04 18.92
N VAL A 305 -2.06 38.05 18.03
CA VAL A 305 -3.35 37.52 17.57
C VAL A 305 -3.26 35.98 17.60
N PRO A 306 -4.35 35.26 17.90
CA PRO A 306 -4.36 33.80 17.79
C PRO A 306 -3.87 33.31 16.41
N PHE A 307 -3.02 32.28 16.40
CA PHE A 307 -2.31 31.81 15.22
C PHE A 307 -3.26 31.50 14.04
N GLU A 308 -4.43 30.94 14.32
CA GLU A 308 -5.42 30.53 13.33
C GLU A 308 -6.22 31.70 12.75
N LYS A 309 -6.21 32.87 13.40
CA LYS A 309 -6.94 34.07 12.98
C LYS A 309 -6.04 35.10 12.27
N ALA A 310 -4.75 34.83 12.18
CA ALA A 310 -3.79 35.75 11.62
C ALA A 310 -3.94 35.87 10.09
N SER A 311 -3.69 37.07 9.56
CA SER A 311 -3.67 37.29 8.12
C SER A 311 -2.42 36.66 7.49
N PHE A 312 -2.45 36.43 6.18
CA PHE A 312 -1.27 35.95 5.45
C PHE A 312 -0.05 36.86 5.63
N ILE A 313 -0.24 38.18 5.64
CA ILE A 313 0.83 39.16 5.86
C ILE A 313 1.38 39.05 7.29
N THR A 314 0.52 38.84 8.28
CA THR A 314 0.91 38.60 9.67
C THR A 314 1.78 37.35 9.80
N HIS A 315 1.42 36.25 9.12
CA HIS A 315 2.25 35.04 9.09
C HIS A 315 3.63 35.27 8.45
N ILE A 316 3.72 36.09 7.38
CA ILE A 316 5.01 36.47 6.80
C ILE A 316 5.84 37.27 7.80
N SER A 317 5.24 38.26 8.47
CA SER A 317 5.90 39.08 9.48
C SER A 317 6.45 38.22 10.62
N TRP A 318 5.63 37.32 11.19
CA TRP A 318 6.06 36.39 12.23
C TRP A 318 7.16 35.44 11.77
N THR A 319 7.16 35.04 10.50
CA THR A 319 8.24 34.21 9.97
C THR A 319 9.56 34.97 10.02
N ILE A 320 9.58 36.22 9.52
CA ILE A 320 10.79 37.04 9.50
C ILE A 320 11.29 37.32 10.93
N THR A 321 10.39 37.75 11.82
CA THR A 321 10.74 38.03 13.23
C THR A 321 11.19 36.78 13.96
N GLY A 322 10.48 35.66 13.79
CA GLY A 322 10.82 34.38 14.40
C GLY A 322 12.16 33.82 13.92
N LEU A 323 12.45 33.94 12.62
CA LEU A 323 13.74 33.56 12.06
C LEU A 323 14.86 34.45 12.61
N GLY A 324 14.62 35.76 12.69
CA GLY A 324 15.55 36.71 13.33
C GLY A 324 15.88 36.29 14.76
N ARG A 325 14.87 35.95 15.57
CA ARG A 325 15.07 35.45 16.94
C ARG A 325 15.83 34.13 16.99
N LEU A 326 15.48 33.18 16.12
CA LEU A 326 16.15 31.87 16.06
C LEU A 326 17.63 31.99 15.74
N LEU A 327 18.02 32.92 14.87
CA LEU A 327 19.42 33.14 14.47
C LEU A 327 20.21 33.98 15.47
N THR A 328 19.56 34.88 16.20
CA THR A 328 20.23 35.83 17.11
C THR A 328 20.24 35.39 18.58
N THR A 329 19.37 34.47 18.99
CA THR A 329 19.21 34.04 20.38
C THR A 329 19.86 32.67 20.60
N PRO A 330 21.01 32.58 21.31
CA PRO A 330 21.68 31.31 21.56
C PRO A 330 20.79 30.34 22.34
N GLY A 331 20.72 29.08 21.90
CA GLY A 331 19.97 28.02 22.57
C GLY A 331 18.45 28.02 22.33
N LEU A 332 17.91 29.00 21.60
CA LEU A 332 16.50 29.00 21.21
C LEU A 332 16.21 27.82 20.28
N ARG A 333 15.16 27.05 20.59
CA ARG A 333 14.73 25.88 19.81
C ARG A 333 13.28 26.06 19.38
N LEU A 334 12.89 25.33 18.34
CA LEU A 334 11.48 25.26 17.94
C LEU A 334 10.63 24.71 19.11
N PRO A 335 9.41 25.22 19.32
CA PRO A 335 8.59 24.90 20.48
C PRO A 335 7.87 23.54 20.32
N TYR A 336 8.66 22.47 20.16
CA TYR A 336 8.18 21.09 19.99
C TYR A 336 8.88 20.16 20.98
N GLY A 337 8.10 19.31 21.64
CA GLY A 337 8.58 18.31 22.58
C GLY A 337 8.96 16.99 21.90
N PRO A 338 9.58 16.06 22.65
CA PRO A 338 9.81 14.70 22.18
C PRO A 338 8.54 14.03 21.65
N GLY A 339 8.70 13.36 20.53
CA GLY A 339 7.66 12.65 19.80
C GLY A 339 6.72 13.53 18.98
N ASP A 340 6.82 14.85 19.02
CA ASP A 340 5.95 15.72 18.21
C ASP A 340 6.28 15.63 16.73
N TRP A 341 7.56 15.38 16.39
CA TRP A 341 8.04 15.32 15.02
C TRP A 341 7.49 14.13 14.24
N TYR A 342 7.16 13.03 14.91
CA TYR A 342 6.43 11.93 14.28
C TYR A 342 4.91 12.07 14.46
N TRP A 343 4.42 12.57 15.59
CA TRP A 343 2.97 12.56 15.91
C TRP A 343 2.14 13.64 15.20
N ILE A 344 2.64 14.86 15.08
CA ILE A 344 1.87 15.99 14.51
C ILE A 344 1.72 15.88 12.98
N PRO A 345 2.73 15.42 12.21
CA PRO A 345 2.58 15.31 10.75
C PRO A 345 1.51 14.32 10.27
N SER A 346 1.17 13.29 11.06
CA SER A 346 0.05 12.37 10.76
C SER A 346 -1.32 12.95 11.12
N ARG A 347 -1.37 14.21 11.55
CA ARG A 347 -2.58 14.97 11.89
C ARG A 347 -2.58 16.27 11.09
N ALA A 348 -2.52 16.12 9.76
CA ALA A 348 -2.55 17.24 8.85
C ALA A 348 -3.83 18.07 9.02
N PHE A 349 -4.95 17.45 9.42
CA PHE A 349 -6.20 18.10 9.77
C PHE A 349 -6.18 18.61 11.21
N THR A 350 -6.32 19.93 11.40
CA THR A 350 -6.53 20.54 12.71
C THR A 350 -7.91 21.19 12.72
N ILE A 351 -8.79 20.77 13.63
CA ILE A 351 -10.10 21.40 13.84
C ILE A 351 -9.90 22.57 14.81
N PRO A 352 -10.06 23.84 14.37
CA PRO A 352 -9.75 24.99 15.22
C PRO A 352 -10.58 25.06 16.51
N SER A 353 -11.81 24.53 16.50
CA SER A 353 -12.73 24.56 17.64
C SER A 353 -12.48 23.50 18.72
N ARG A 354 -11.60 22.52 18.48
CA ARG A 354 -11.31 21.43 19.44
C ARG A 354 -9.85 21.43 19.96
N GLY A 355 -9.05 22.43 19.60
CA GLY A 355 -7.64 22.49 20.00
C GLY A 355 -6.85 21.25 19.57
N PHE A 356 -5.97 20.73 20.43
CA PHE A 356 -5.21 19.49 20.18
C PHE A 356 -6.03 18.19 20.28
N ALA A 357 -7.34 18.25 20.56
CA ALA A 357 -8.24 17.10 20.48
C ALA A 357 -8.61 16.82 19.00
N ILE A 358 -7.59 16.44 18.23
CA ILE A 358 -7.68 16.05 16.82
C ILE A 358 -8.09 14.58 16.76
N TRP A 359 -9.29 14.31 16.26
CA TRP A 359 -9.78 12.94 16.05
C TRP A 359 -9.46 12.42 14.64
N ASP A 360 -9.32 13.28 13.63
CA ASP A 360 -9.05 12.81 12.26
C ASP A 360 -7.56 12.48 12.06
N ILE A 361 -7.26 11.19 11.88
CA ILE A 361 -5.89 10.70 11.67
C ILE A 361 -5.60 10.58 10.17
N THR A 362 -4.58 11.31 9.71
CA THR A 362 -4.05 11.27 8.33
C THR A 362 -2.71 10.56 8.31
N GLU A 363 -2.73 9.27 8.64
CA GLU A 363 -1.52 8.46 8.56
C GLU A 363 -1.05 8.26 7.12
N PHE A 364 0.25 7.99 7.03
CA PHE A 364 0.92 7.54 5.83
C PHE A 364 1.96 6.50 6.25
N PRO A 365 2.40 5.59 5.35
CA PRO A 365 3.19 4.43 5.74
C PRO A 365 4.42 4.74 6.58
N ALA A 366 5.21 5.77 6.23
CA ALA A 366 6.39 6.16 7.00
C ALA A 366 6.04 6.50 8.46
N PHE A 367 4.90 7.16 8.71
CA PHE A 367 4.39 7.40 10.06
C PHE A 367 4.00 6.08 10.74
N SER A 368 3.16 5.25 10.12
CA SER A 368 2.64 4.03 10.76
C SER A 368 3.78 3.08 11.17
N PHE A 369 4.82 2.95 10.34
CA PHE A 369 6.01 2.19 10.70
C PHE A 369 6.77 2.82 11.87
N LEU A 370 7.07 4.13 11.83
CA LEU A 370 7.75 4.82 12.93
C LEU A 370 6.93 4.79 14.22
N TYR A 371 5.61 4.83 14.11
CA TYR A 371 4.70 4.73 15.24
C TYR A 371 4.94 3.40 15.97
N GLY A 372 5.08 2.33 15.20
CA GLY A 372 5.70 1.07 15.63
C GLY A 372 4.72 0.13 16.32
N ASP A 373 3.48 0.12 15.85
CA ASP A 373 2.49 -0.94 16.05
C ASP A 373 2.29 -1.73 14.73
N PRO A 374 2.30 -3.07 14.73
CA PRO A 374 1.91 -3.90 13.60
C PRO A 374 0.39 -3.98 13.57
N HIS A 375 -0.26 -2.81 13.58
CA HIS A 375 -1.70 -2.72 13.47
C HIS A 375 -2.14 -3.30 12.12
N ALA A 376 -3.41 -3.65 12.02
CA ALA A 376 -3.94 -4.36 10.86
C ALA A 376 -3.63 -3.73 9.49
N HIS A 377 -3.68 -2.40 9.37
CA HIS A 377 -3.33 -1.72 8.13
C HIS A 377 -1.85 -1.86 7.79
N VAL A 378 -0.96 -1.84 8.78
CA VAL A 378 0.49 -2.00 8.59
C VAL A 378 0.81 -3.37 8.01
N ILE A 379 0.14 -4.42 8.50
CA ILE A 379 0.27 -5.78 7.95
C ILE A 379 -0.40 -5.88 6.56
N ALA A 380 -1.50 -5.17 6.34
CA ALA A 380 -2.19 -5.15 5.05
C ALA A 380 -1.42 -4.44 3.94
N LEU A 381 -0.64 -3.39 4.24
CA LEU A 381 0.05 -2.56 3.24
C LEU A 381 0.90 -3.37 2.23
N PRO A 382 1.78 -4.31 2.62
CA PRO A 382 2.47 -5.16 1.65
C PRO A 382 1.51 -6.02 0.80
N VAL A 383 0.41 -6.50 1.38
CA VAL A 383 -0.60 -7.34 0.70
C VAL A 383 -1.38 -6.52 -0.33
N THR A 384 -1.68 -5.25 -0.04
CA THR A 384 -2.35 -4.36 -1.00
C THR A 384 -1.49 -4.10 -2.24
N VAL A 385 -0.19 -3.90 -2.05
CA VAL A 385 0.76 -3.74 -3.17
C VAL A 385 0.91 -5.04 -3.96
N LEU A 386 0.88 -6.21 -3.32
CA LEU A 386 0.83 -7.50 -4.00
C LEU A 386 -0.48 -7.70 -4.81
N ALA A 387 -1.61 -7.20 -4.31
CA ALA A 387 -2.88 -7.20 -5.04
C ALA A 387 -2.80 -6.32 -6.30
N ILE A 388 -2.19 -5.13 -6.20
CA ILE A 388 -1.91 -4.27 -7.36
C ILE A 388 -0.99 -4.99 -8.35
N ALA A 389 0.09 -5.62 -7.87
CA ALA A 389 1.03 -6.34 -8.72
C ALA A 389 0.38 -7.52 -9.44
N TRP A 390 -0.55 -8.24 -8.80
CA TRP A 390 -1.36 -9.26 -9.46
C TRP A 390 -2.26 -8.67 -10.55
N ALA A 391 -2.96 -7.57 -10.28
CA ALA A 391 -3.78 -6.88 -11.28
C ALA A 391 -2.94 -6.39 -12.48
N LEU A 392 -1.74 -5.86 -12.21
CA LEU A 392 -0.77 -5.48 -13.24
C LEU A 392 -0.24 -6.70 -14.01
N SER A 393 -0.02 -7.84 -13.36
CA SER A 393 0.35 -9.09 -14.04
C SER A 393 -0.71 -9.50 -15.05
N VAL A 394 -2.00 -9.47 -14.67
CA VAL A 394 -3.10 -9.76 -15.61
C VAL A 394 -3.09 -8.79 -16.78
N LEU A 395 -2.98 -7.48 -16.50
CA LEU A 395 -2.99 -6.42 -17.51
C LEU A 395 -1.81 -6.52 -18.50
N LEU A 396 -0.59 -6.63 -17.97
CA LEU A 396 0.65 -6.68 -18.76
C LEU A 396 0.84 -8.03 -19.46
N GLY A 397 0.29 -9.10 -18.88
CA GLY A 397 0.22 -10.42 -19.50
C GLY A 397 -0.77 -10.49 -20.68
N ARG A 398 -1.64 -9.49 -20.87
CA ARG A 398 -2.57 -9.37 -22.02
C ARG A 398 -3.39 -10.63 -22.29
N TRP A 399 -3.89 -11.26 -21.24
CA TRP A 399 -4.64 -12.52 -21.33
C TRP A 399 -3.84 -13.70 -21.93
N GLY A 400 -2.51 -13.62 -21.98
CA GLY A 400 -1.59 -14.57 -22.62
C GLY A 400 -1.24 -15.79 -21.78
N TRP A 401 -2.25 -16.49 -21.25
CA TRP A 401 -2.03 -17.70 -20.44
C TRP A 401 -1.68 -18.92 -21.31
N LYS A 402 -0.68 -19.71 -20.88
CA LYS A 402 -0.23 -20.93 -21.56
C LYS A 402 -1.16 -22.16 -21.40
N GLY A 403 -2.30 -22.01 -20.71
CA GLY A 403 -3.26 -23.07 -20.46
C GLY A 403 -4.06 -22.88 -19.17
N TRP A 404 -5.05 -23.75 -18.93
CA TRP A 404 -5.97 -23.66 -17.78
C TRP A 404 -5.28 -23.77 -16.42
N GLY A 405 -4.25 -24.61 -16.27
CA GLY A 405 -3.51 -24.71 -15.01
C GLY A 405 -2.77 -23.42 -14.64
N HIS A 406 -2.24 -22.70 -15.65
CA HIS A 406 -1.57 -21.41 -15.44
C HIS A 406 -2.57 -20.30 -15.10
N LEU A 407 -3.70 -20.24 -15.81
CA LEU A 407 -4.81 -19.34 -15.50
C LEU A 407 -5.33 -19.60 -14.06
N GLY A 408 -5.60 -20.86 -13.73
CA GLY A 408 -6.09 -21.28 -12.42
C GLY A 408 -5.11 -20.93 -11.29
N ALA A 409 -3.81 -21.19 -11.47
CA ALA A 409 -2.80 -20.82 -10.47
C ALA A 409 -2.76 -19.31 -10.21
N SER A 410 -2.84 -18.49 -11.27
CA SER A 410 -2.89 -17.04 -11.13
C SER A 410 -4.17 -16.56 -10.45
N PHE A 411 -5.35 -17.05 -10.85
CA PHE A 411 -6.61 -16.65 -10.24
C PHE A 411 -6.72 -17.11 -8.78
N LEU A 412 -6.24 -18.32 -8.46
CA LEU A 412 -6.15 -18.80 -7.09
C LEU A 412 -5.25 -17.89 -6.25
N PHE A 413 -4.09 -17.50 -6.77
CA PHE A 413 -3.19 -16.57 -6.08
C PHE A 413 -3.81 -15.17 -5.92
N GLY A 414 -4.45 -14.64 -6.97
CA GLY A 414 -5.18 -13.36 -6.89
C GLY A 414 -6.33 -13.38 -5.88
N GLY A 415 -7.11 -14.47 -5.87
CA GLY A 415 -8.17 -14.70 -4.90
C GLY A 415 -7.65 -14.84 -3.47
N LEU A 416 -6.50 -15.52 -3.29
CA LEU A 416 -5.83 -15.65 -2.00
C LEU A 416 -5.36 -14.29 -1.47
N VAL A 417 -4.68 -13.51 -2.31
CA VAL A 417 -4.11 -12.20 -1.95
C VAL A 417 -5.20 -11.17 -1.69
N ILE A 418 -6.13 -10.98 -2.63
CA ILE A 418 -7.23 -10.01 -2.46
C ILE A 418 -8.15 -10.47 -1.32
N GLY A 419 -8.42 -11.77 -1.21
CA GLY A 419 -9.21 -12.33 -0.12
C GLY A 419 -8.57 -12.12 1.25
N ALA A 420 -7.22 -12.15 1.36
CA ALA A 420 -6.48 -11.95 2.61
C ALA A 420 -6.73 -10.56 3.22
N LEU A 421 -7.04 -9.56 2.39
CA LEU A 421 -7.34 -8.21 2.86
C LEU A 421 -8.62 -8.20 3.71
N ARG A 422 -9.61 -9.04 3.42
CA ARG A 422 -10.87 -9.06 4.17
C ARG A 422 -10.69 -9.37 5.66
N PRO A 423 -9.99 -10.45 6.07
CA PRO A 423 -9.73 -10.75 7.47
C PRO A 423 -8.45 -10.11 8.01
N THR A 424 -7.69 -9.33 7.21
CA THR A 424 -6.51 -8.56 7.68
C THR A 424 -6.84 -7.11 7.95
N ASN A 425 -7.52 -6.44 7.03
CA ASN A 425 -8.07 -5.09 7.16
C ASN A 425 -9.26 -4.95 6.21
N THR A 426 -10.47 -5.20 6.72
CA THR A 426 -11.67 -5.39 5.90
C THR A 426 -11.98 -4.24 4.94
N TRP A 427 -11.57 -3.02 5.27
CA TRP A 427 -11.82 -1.81 4.48
C TRP A 427 -11.03 -1.76 3.17
N ASP A 428 -9.94 -2.52 3.07
CA ASP A 428 -9.11 -2.60 1.86
C ASP A 428 -9.76 -3.50 0.79
N TRP A 429 -10.47 -4.55 1.21
CA TRP A 429 -11.00 -5.57 0.31
C TRP A 429 -11.83 -5.02 -0.86
N PRO A 430 -12.80 -4.09 -0.67
CA PRO A 430 -13.61 -3.56 -1.78
C PRO A 430 -12.79 -2.84 -2.84
N THR A 431 -11.83 -2.00 -2.42
CA THR A 431 -10.99 -1.22 -3.34
C THR A 431 -10.14 -2.13 -4.20
N TYR A 432 -9.40 -3.06 -3.59
CA TYR A 432 -8.47 -3.92 -4.34
C TYR A 432 -9.19 -5.02 -5.14
N LEU A 433 -10.36 -5.50 -4.68
CA LEU A 433 -11.23 -6.35 -5.49
C LEU A 433 -11.72 -5.61 -6.73
N THR A 434 -12.16 -4.35 -6.58
CA THR A 434 -12.61 -3.53 -7.71
C THR A 434 -11.48 -3.31 -8.71
N LEU A 435 -10.28 -2.95 -8.25
CA LEU A 435 -9.09 -2.81 -9.11
C LEU A 435 -8.78 -4.12 -9.87
N GLY A 436 -8.81 -5.26 -9.18
CA GLY A 436 -8.59 -6.58 -9.78
C GLY A 436 -9.64 -6.95 -10.82
N CYS A 437 -10.93 -6.73 -10.51
CA CYS A 437 -12.04 -6.96 -11.42
C CYS A 437 -11.95 -6.08 -12.67
N VAL A 438 -11.64 -4.78 -12.51
CA VAL A 438 -11.47 -3.87 -13.66
C VAL A 438 -10.30 -4.30 -14.53
N ALA A 439 -9.17 -4.69 -13.93
CA ALA A 439 -8.03 -5.21 -14.69
C ALA A 439 -8.40 -6.48 -15.47
N VAL A 440 -9.12 -7.41 -14.86
CA VAL A 440 -9.62 -8.63 -15.51
C VAL A 440 -10.58 -8.29 -16.66
N VAL A 441 -11.60 -7.45 -16.42
CA VAL A 441 -12.59 -7.05 -17.43
C VAL A 441 -11.91 -6.36 -18.61
N TYR A 442 -11.10 -5.34 -18.34
CA TYR A 442 -10.41 -4.59 -19.38
C TYR A 442 -9.52 -5.51 -20.23
N THR A 443 -8.75 -6.39 -19.58
CA THR A 443 -7.81 -7.29 -20.27
C THR A 443 -8.55 -8.36 -21.07
N ALA A 444 -9.61 -8.96 -20.52
CA ALA A 444 -10.44 -9.95 -21.21
C ALA A 444 -11.15 -9.34 -22.42
N LEU A 445 -11.73 -8.14 -22.29
CA LEU A 445 -12.42 -7.48 -23.41
C LEU A 445 -11.45 -7.04 -24.51
N ARG A 446 -10.27 -6.54 -24.13
CA ARG A 446 -9.28 -6.02 -25.08
C ARG A 446 -8.45 -7.12 -25.75
N TYR A 447 -8.02 -8.11 -24.99
CA TYR A 447 -7.03 -9.12 -25.42
C TYR A 447 -7.53 -10.57 -25.35
N GLY A 448 -8.68 -10.83 -24.73
CA GLY A 448 -9.22 -12.17 -24.59
C GLY A 448 -9.38 -12.88 -25.93
N GLN A 449 -8.76 -14.06 -26.06
CA GLN A 449 -8.89 -14.87 -27.25
C GLN A 449 -10.25 -15.60 -27.22
N ALA A 450 -11.08 -15.36 -28.24
CA ALA A 450 -12.41 -15.94 -28.35
C ALA A 450 -12.38 -17.44 -28.71
N CYS A 451 -11.22 -17.99 -29.07
CA CYS A 451 -11.04 -19.39 -29.49
C CYS A 451 -11.25 -20.40 -28.34
N CYS A 452 -11.15 -19.98 -27.08
CA CYS A 452 -11.30 -20.89 -25.93
C CYS A 452 -12.76 -21.28 -25.66
N LEU A 453 -13.73 -20.49 -26.16
CA LEU A 453 -15.16 -20.70 -25.94
C LEU A 453 -15.85 -20.99 -27.29
N HIS A 454 -15.98 -22.28 -27.62
CA HIS A 454 -16.68 -22.73 -28.83
C HIS A 454 -18.19 -22.82 -28.58
N ILE A 455 -18.84 -21.65 -28.39
CA ILE A 455 -20.31 -21.57 -28.40
C ILE A 455 -20.76 -21.28 -29.84
N PRO A 456 -21.54 -22.18 -30.49
CA PRO A 456 -22.10 -21.94 -31.81
C PRO A 456 -22.99 -20.68 -31.82
N GLY A 457 -22.91 -19.88 -32.89
CA GLY A 457 -23.79 -18.70 -33.08
C GLY A 457 -23.41 -17.42 -32.31
N VAL A 458 -22.41 -17.44 -31.42
CA VAL A 458 -22.04 -16.27 -30.60
C VAL A 458 -20.87 -15.49 -31.22
N GLY A 459 -21.04 -14.18 -31.42
CA GLY A 459 -19.98 -13.30 -31.97
C GLY A 459 -18.77 -13.13 -31.03
N PRO A 460 -17.57 -12.78 -31.55
CA PRO A 460 -16.35 -12.67 -30.76
C PRO A 460 -16.42 -11.67 -29.60
N ARG A 461 -17.15 -10.55 -29.76
CA ARG A 461 -17.32 -9.54 -28.70
C ARG A 461 -18.09 -10.10 -27.50
N THR A 462 -19.20 -10.78 -27.77
CA THR A 462 -20.02 -11.42 -26.74
C THR A 462 -19.24 -12.54 -26.04
N LYS A 463 -18.44 -13.32 -26.77
CA LYS A 463 -17.54 -14.33 -26.16
C LYS A 463 -16.57 -13.70 -25.16
N ARG A 464 -15.92 -12.58 -25.52
CA ARG A 464 -15.02 -11.86 -24.60
C ARG A 464 -15.75 -11.31 -23.38
N ALA A 465 -16.98 -10.81 -23.56
CA ALA A 465 -17.81 -10.34 -22.44
C ALA A 465 -18.19 -11.49 -21.49
N LEU A 466 -18.55 -12.66 -22.02
CA LEU A 466 -18.82 -13.85 -21.21
C LEU A 466 -17.57 -14.34 -20.45
N ILE A 467 -16.41 -14.35 -21.11
CA ILE A 467 -15.13 -14.67 -20.46
C ILE A 467 -14.83 -13.67 -19.34
N ALA A 468 -14.99 -12.37 -19.59
CA ALA A 468 -14.79 -11.32 -18.60
C ALA A 468 -15.71 -11.52 -17.38
N PHE A 469 -17.00 -11.76 -17.64
CA PHE A 469 -18.01 -11.99 -16.61
C PHE A 469 -17.69 -13.24 -15.77
N GLY A 470 -17.42 -14.37 -16.41
CA GLY A 470 -17.05 -15.62 -15.73
C GLY A 470 -15.75 -15.47 -14.92
N ALA A 471 -14.75 -14.76 -15.44
CA ALA A 471 -13.50 -14.51 -14.74
C ALA A 471 -13.70 -13.60 -13.50
N VAL A 472 -14.56 -12.58 -13.59
CA VAL A 472 -14.91 -11.72 -12.45
C VAL A 472 -15.63 -12.52 -11.37
N ILE A 473 -16.61 -13.36 -11.75
CA ILE A 473 -17.30 -14.25 -10.80
C ILE A 473 -16.31 -15.20 -10.14
N ALA A 474 -15.40 -15.80 -10.92
CA ALA A 474 -14.38 -16.69 -10.37
C ALA A 474 -13.47 -15.97 -9.38
N LEU A 475 -12.99 -14.76 -9.71
CA LEU A 475 -12.15 -13.97 -8.81
C LEU A 475 -12.91 -13.60 -7.53
N ALA A 476 -14.09 -12.99 -7.65
CA ALA A 476 -14.89 -12.59 -6.49
C ALA A 476 -15.26 -13.79 -5.61
N GLY A 477 -15.68 -14.90 -6.24
CA GLY A 477 -15.97 -16.16 -5.57
C GLY A 477 -14.78 -16.70 -4.80
N LEU A 478 -13.58 -16.73 -5.39
CA LEU A 478 -12.36 -17.16 -4.70
C LEU A 478 -12.06 -16.29 -3.47
N THR A 479 -12.19 -14.96 -3.58
CA THR A 479 -11.93 -14.06 -2.43
C THR A 479 -12.89 -14.28 -1.26
N LEU A 480 -14.13 -14.71 -1.54
CA LEU A 480 -15.14 -14.99 -0.53
C LEU A 480 -14.98 -16.40 0.06
N LEU A 481 -14.73 -17.39 -0.78
CA LEU A 481 -14.67 -18.80 -0.40
C LEU A 481 -13.42 -19.13 0.42
N LEU A 482 -12.25 -18.61 0.03
CA LEU A 482 -10.98 -18.97 0.67
C LEU A 482 -10.96 -18.57 2.17
N TYR A 483 -11.65 -17.48 2.53
CA TYR A 483 -11.71 -16.96 3.92
C TYR A 483 -13.09 -17.12 4.56
N GLN A 484 -13.86 -18.11 4.11
CA GLN A 484 -15.18 -18.42 4.68
C GLN A 484 -15.12 -18.69 6.20
N PRO A 485 -14.12 -19.42 6.77
CA PRO A 485 -14.08 -19.64 8.21
C PRO A 485 -14.08 -18.33 9.01
N PHE A 486 -13.27 -17.33 8.62
CA PHE A 486 -13.32 -16.01 9.23
C PHE A 486 -14.73 -15.39 9.14
N SER A 487 -15.32 -15.43 7.94
CA SER A 487 -16.64 -14.82 7.69
C SER A 487 -17.75 -15.46 8.53
N SER A 488 -17.62 -16.73 8.89
CA SER A 488 -18.60 -17.43 9.73
C SER A 488 -18.58 -17.03 11.21
N TRP A 489 -17.45 -16.46 11.67
CA TRP A 489 -17.27 -16.02 13.05
C TRP A 489 -17.28 -14.48 13.19
N TYR A 490 -17.11 -13.74 12.09
CA TYR A 490 -17.05 -12.28 12.12
C TYR A 490 -18.43 -11.62 12.25
N GLY A 491 -18.66 -10.94 13.37
CA GLY A 491 -19.82 -10.09 13.60
C GLY A 491 -19.57 -8.67 13.07
N GLN A 492 -20.34 -8.25 12.06
CA GLN A 492 -20.17 -6.94 11.44
C GLN A 492 -20.79 -5.82 12.31
N GLY A 493 -19.96 -4.93 12.82
CA GLY A 493 -20.40 -3.73 13.57
C GLY A 493 -20.79 -2.53 12.69
N TYR A 494 -20.23 -2.43 11.47
CA TYR A 494 -20.45 -1.31 10.55
C TYR A 494 -21.24 -1.77 9.31
N ASN A 495 -22.55 -1.52 9.29
CA ASN A 495 -23.43 -2.07 8.25
C ASN A 495 -24.10 -1.02 7.37
N LYS A 496 -23.81 0.28 7.57
CA LYS A 496 -24.48 1.38 6.86
C LYS A 496 -23.50 2.50 6.55
N ILE A 497 -23.56 3.02 5.33
CA ILE A 497 -22.90 4.28 4.92
C ILE A 497 -23.89 5.42 5.16
N ILE A 498 -23.43 6.50 5.80
CA ILE A 498 -24.20 7.73 6.04
C ILE A 498 -23.46 8.95 5.48
N PRO A 499 -24.18 10.01 5.08
CA PRO A 499 -23.54 11.26 4.64
C PRO A 499 -22.73 11.92 5.77
N TRP A 500 -21.55 12.46 5.46
CA TRP A 500 -20.76 13.25 6.41
C TRP A 500 -21.18 14.72 6.40
N THR A 501 -21.57 15.25 7.56
CA THR A 501 -22.15 16.61 7.70
C THR A 501 -21.37 17.55 8.62
N SER A 502 -20.30 17.07 9.25
CA SER A 502 -19.49 17.85 10.19
C SER A 502 -18.28 18.49 9.47
N TYR A 503 -17.27 18.94 10.22
CA TYR A 503 -16.10 19.66 9.69
C TYR A 503 -15.39 18.86 8.58
N ARG A 504 -15.01 19.55 7.51
CA ARG A 504 -14.42 18.97 6.29
C ARG A 504 -12.99 19.47 6.10
N ALA A 505 -12.19 18.70 5.38
CA ALA A 505 -10.78 19.01 5.21
C ALA A 505 -10.61 20.34 4.45
N PRO A 506 -9.84 21.29 5.00
CA PRO A 506 -9.51 22.47 4.24
C PRO A 506 -8.48 22.16 3.16
N PHE A 507 -8.51 22.94 2.09
CA PHE A 507 -7.65 22.75 0.92
C PHE A 507 -6.15 22.72 1.24
N TRP A 508 -5.67 23.58 2.14
CA TRP A 508 -4.24 23.63 2.51
C TRP A 508 -3.75 22.38 3.25
N SER A 509 -4.62 21.74 4.04
CA SER A 509 -4.29 20.47 4.68
C SER A 509 -4.20 19.33 3.66
N TYR A 510 -5.12 19.33 2.70
CA TYR A 510 -5.08 18.41 1.57
C TYR A 510 -3.76 18.54 0.78
N LEU A 511 -3.31 19.77 0.49
CA LEU A 511 -2.01 19.99 -0.15
C LEU A 511 -0.83 19.63 0.75
N THR A 512 -0.93 19.82 2.07
CA THR A 512 0.12 19.37 3.00
C THR A 512 0.28 17.85 2.94
N HIS A 513 -0.82 17.12 2.81
CA HIS A 513 -0.78 15.66 2.77
C HIS A 513 -0.38 15.11 1.38
N TRP A 514 -0.94 15.67 0.30
CA TRP A 514 -0.85 15.11 -1.06
C TRP A 514 0.02 15.88 -2.05
N GLY A 515 0.46 17.09 -1.70
CA GLY A 515 1.03 18.07 -2.64
C GLY A 515 2.22 17.55 -3.44
N ALA A 516 3.12 16.80 -2.81
CA ALA A 516 4.29 16.25 -3.50
C ALA A 516 3.91 15.25 -4.61
N PHE A 517 2.96 14.35 -4.36
CA PHE A 517 2.50 13.40 -5.38
C PHE A 517 1.69 14.08 -6.47
N LEU A 518 0.78 14.99 -6.08
CA LEU A 518 -0.06 15.71 -7.03
C LEU A 518 0.77 16.58 -7.97
N PHE A 519 1.80 17.27 -7.47
CA PHE A 519 2.71 18.07 -8.31
C PHE A 519 3.31 17.22 -9.45
N ILE A 520 3.83 16.03 -9.13
CA ILE A 520 4.45 15.14 -10.12
C ILE A 520 3.40 14.60 -11.11
N ILE A 521 2.28 14.09 -10.60
CA ILE A 521 1.22 13.48 -11.42
C ILE A 521 0.59 14.53 -12.36
N VAL A 522 0.30 15.73 -11.85
CA VAL A 522 -0.27 16.84 -12.63
C VAL A 522 0.71 17.29 -13.70
N SER A 523 2.01 17.41 -13.37
CA SER A 523 3.05 17.72 -14.36
C SER A 523 3.08 16.68 -15.50
N TRP A 524 2.91 15.41 -15.16
CA TRP A 524 2.90 14.33 -16.15
C TRP A 524 1.64 14.35 -17.00
N MET A 525 0.47 14.49 -16.39
CA MET A 525 -0.81 14.59 -17.11
C MET A 525 -0.85 15.82 -18.01
N ALA A 526 -0.26 16.94 -17.59
CA ALA A 526 -0.06 18.14 -18.41
C ALA A 526 0.76 17.80 -19.65
N TRP A 527 1.89 17.12 -19.47
CA TRP A 527 2.72 16.70 -20.59
C TRP A 527 2.01 15.72 -21.54
N GLU A 528 1.34 14.69 -21.02
CA GLU A 528 0.57 13.74 -21.84
C GLU A 528 -0.53 14.44 -22.65
N THR A 529 -1.11 15.50 -22.09
CA THR A 529 -2.12 16.32 -22.78
C THR A 529 -1.49 17.15 -23.88
N VAL A 530 -0.37 17.83 -23.62
CA VAL A 530 0.37 18.59 -24.64
C VAL A 530 0.81 17.69 -25.78
N ASP A 531 1.39 16.53 -25.47
CA ASP A 531 1.82 15.53 -26.44
C ASP A 531 0.64 14.97 -27.26
N TRP A 532 -0.50 14.70 -26.61
CA TRP A 532 -1.70 14.25 -27.31
C TRP A 532 -2.28 15.34 -28.22
N MET A 533 -2.33 16.59 -27.77
CA MET A 533 -2.81 17.72 -28.57
C MET A 533 -1.89 17.98 -29.78
N ALA A 534 -0.57 17.93 -29.60
CA ALA A 534 0.40 18.11 -30.68
C ALA A 534 0.29 17.02 -31.75
N ALA A 535 0.02 15.77 -31.35
CA ALA A 535 -0.13 14.65 -32.28
C ALA A 535 -1.53 14.53 -32.92
N THR A 536 -2.52 15.28 -32.44
CA THR A 536 -3.91 15.17 -32.91
C THR A 536 -4.25 16.32 -33.86
N PRO A 537 -4.56 16.05 -35.14
CA PRO A 537 -4.92 17.11 -36.08
C PRO A 537 -6.24 17.75 -35.67
N VAL A 538 -6.38 19.05 -35.95
CA VAL A 538 -7.61 19.83 -35.63
C VAL A 538 -8.86 19.20 -36.24
N SER A 539 -8.72 18.52 -37.39
CA SER A 539 -9.81 17.78 -38.04
C SER A 539 -10.41 16.67 -37.17
N ALA A 540 -9.66 16.11 -36.22
CA ALA A 540 -10.20 15.13 -35.28
C ALA A 540 -11.25 15.74 -34.33
N LEU A 541 -11.15 17.04 -34.01
CA LEU A 541 -12.16 17.75 -33.22
C LEU A 541 -13.49 17.87 -33.96
N ASN A 542 -13.50 17.79 -35.30
CA ASN A 542 -14.76 17.82 -36.06
C ASN A 542 -15.66 16.62 -35.72
N ARG A 543 -15.08 15.50 -35.28
CA ARG A 543 -15.84 14.32 -34.80
C ARG A 543 -16.58 14.58 -33.48
N LEU A 544 -16.15 15.58 -32.72
CA LEU A 544 -16.78 15.98 -31.46
C LEU A 544 -17.84 17.07 -31.65
N ARG A 545 -17.90 17.75 -32.81
CA ARG A 545 -18.91 18.79 -33.11
C ARG A 545 -20.36 18.34 -32.87
N PRO A 546 -20.78 17.12 -33.29
CA PRO A 546 -22.14 16.65 -33.01
C PRO A 546 -22.46 16.55 -31.51
N TYR A 547 -21.43 16.32 -30.68
CA TYR A 547 -21.54 16.19 -29.24
C TYR A 547 -21.28 17.51 -28.49
N ALA A 548 -21.05 18.63 -29.18
CA ALA A 548 -20.67 19.90 -28.55
C ALA A 548 -21.73 20.44 -27.58
N GLY A 549 -23.02 20.19 -27.83
CA GLY A 549 -24.09 20.50 -26.88
C GLY A 549 -23.97 19.68 -25.60
N LEU A 550 -23.79 18.36 -25.72
CA LEU A 550 -23.62 17.44 -24.59
C LEU A 550 -22.34 17.74 -23.80
N ILE A 551 -21.24 18.09 -24.47
CA ILE A 551 -19.98 18.48 -23.81
C ILE A 551 -20.18 19.76 -22.99
N ARG A 552 -20.83 20.79 -23.55
CA ARG A 552 -21.13 22.04 -22.83
C ARG A 552 -22.08 21.81 -21.66
N ALA A 553 -23.13 21.01 -21.85
CA ALA A 553 -24.06 20.64 -20.78
C ALA A 553 -23.35 19.86 -19.66
N GLY A 554 -22.49 18.90 -20.02
CA GLY A 554 -21.67 18.15 -19.06
C GLY A 554 -20.69 19.04 -18.29
N LEU A 555 -20.06 20.01 -18.96
CA LEU A 555 -19.19 20.99 -18.32
C LEU A 555 -19.96 21.90 -17.36
N ALA A 556 -21.15 22.37 -17.76
CA ALA A 556 -22.02 23.16 -16.89
C ALA A 556 -22.46 22.35 -15.66
N ALA A 557 -22.89 21.10 -15.84
CA ALA A 557 -23.25 20.21 -14.75
C ALA A 557 -22.06 19.96 -13.80
N LEU A 558 -20.85 19.82 -14.33
CA LEU A 558 -19.63 19.68 -13.54
C LEU A 558 -19.35 20.94 -12.70
N VAL A 559 -19.44 22.13 -13.30
CA VAL A 559 -19.24 23.40 -12.57
C VAL A 559 -20.29 23.56 -11.48
N ILE A 560 -21.56 23.25 -11.76
CA ILE A 560 -22.65 23.27 -10.77
C ILE A 560 -22.37 22.27 -9.64
N MET A 561 -21.98 21.03 -9.95
CA MET A 561 -21.64 20.02 -8.95
C MET A 561 -20.50 20.49 -8.04
N ILE A 562 -19.42 21.04 -8.61
CA ILE A 562 -18.31 21.60 -7.82
C ILE A 562 -18.81 22.77 -6.96
N ALA A 563 -19.60 23.69 -7.51
CA ALA A 563 -20.15 24.81 -6.76
C ALA A 563 -21.01 24.35 -5.57
N VAL A 564 -21.89 23.37 -5.78
CA VAL A 564 -22.71 22.76 -4.70
C VAL A 564 -21.81 22.13 -3.63
N LEU A 565 -20.79 21.38 -4.04
CA LEU A 565 -19.84 20.76 -3.11
C LEU A 565 -19.05 21.80 -2.31
N LEU A 566 -18.61 22.91 -2.95
CA LEU A 566 -17.93 24.00 -2.27
C LEU A 566 -18.84 24.74 -1.29
N VAL A 567 -20.08 25.04 -1.67
CA VAL A 567 -21.08 25.68 -0.80
C VAL A 567 -21.42 24.81 0.41
N THR A 568 -21.45 23.49 0.23
CA THR A 568 -21.63 22.56 1.36
C THR A 568 -20.35 22.38 2.20
N GLY A 569 -19.20 22.93 1.79
CA GLY A 569 -17.94 22.88 2.55
C GLY A 569 -16.96 21.76 2.13
N VAL A 570 -17.21 21.03 1.04
CA VAL A 570 -16.23 20.07 0.46
C VAL A 570 -15.17 20.85 -0.33
N HIS A 571 -14.26 21.51 0.37
CA HIS A 571 -13.28 22.41 -0.24
C HIS A 571 -12.30 21.71 -1.18
N ILE A 572 -12.06 20.41 -1.06
CA ILE A 572 -11.15 19.70 -1.96
C ILE A 572 -11.77 19.37 -3.33
N ALA A 573 -13.10 19.50 -3.47
CA ALA A 573 -13.84 19.13 -4.68
C ALA A 573 -13.36 19.87 -5.94
N TRP A 574 -13.00 21.15 -5.80
CA TRP A 574 -12.52 21.95 -6.94
C TRP A 574 -11.21 21.44 -7.53
N LEU A 575 -10.38 20.74 -6.74
CA LEU A 575 -9.13 20.16 -7.22
C LEU A 575 -9.32 18.69 -7.61
N ALA A 576 -9.83 17.86 -6.70
CA ALA A 576 -9.85 16.42 -6.91
C ALA A 576 -10.79 15.98 -8.05
N ILE A 577 -11.95 16.64 -8.23
CA ILE A 577 -12.90 16.27 -9.29
C ILE A 577 -12.33 16.58 -10.68
N PRO A 578 -11.85 17.81 -10.99
CA PRO A 578 -11.25 18.07 -12.30
C PRO A 578 -10.05 17.18 -12.59
N LEU A 579 -9.20 16.88 -11.59
CA LEU A 579 -8.06 15.97 -11.77
C LEU A 579 -8.51 14.53 -12.07
N ALA A 580 -9.54 14.02 -11.39
CA ALA A 580 -10.07 12.69 -11.64
C ALA A 580 -10.71 12.59 -13.04
N ILE A 581 -11.45 13.62 -13.46
CA ILE A 581 -12.03 13.70 -14.81
C ILE A 581 -10.92 13.79 -15.86
N TRP A 582 -9.89 14.61 -15.62
CA TRP A 582 -8.76 14.73 -16.54
C TRP A 582 -8.03 13.40 -16.71
N ALA A 583 -7.78 12.66 -15.62
CA ALA A 583 -7.22 11.31 -15.68
C ALA A 583 -8.13 10.37 -16.48
N GLY A 584 -9.44 10.45 -16.27
CA GLY A 584 -10.46 9.72 -17.03
C GLY A 584 -10.46 10.04 -18.52
N VAL A 585 -10.33 11.31 -18.91
CA VAL A 585 -10.23 11.73 -20.32
C VAL A 585 -8.96 11.17 -20.95
N LEU A 586 -7.81 11.24 -20.27
CA LEU A 586 -6.55 10.69 -20.75
C LEU A 586 -6.59 9.16 -20.94
N LEU A 587 -7.41 8.43 -20.18
CA LEU A 587 -7.62 6.99 -20.40
C LEU A 587 -8.16 6.70 -21.82
N PHE A 588 -8.88 7.62 -22.45
CA PHE A 588 -9.40 7.40 -23.80
C PHE A 588 -8.38 7.65 -24.91
N ARG A 589 -7.17 8.16 -24.61
CA ARG A 589 -6.10 8.37 -25.59
C ARG A 589 -5.74 7.06 -26.31
N PRO A 590 -6.01 6.90 -27.63
CA PRO A 590 -5.95 5.60 -28.31
C PRO A 590 -4.57 4.92 -28.28
N SER A 591 -3.50 5.71 -28.42
CA SER A 591 -2.11 5.24 -28.46
C SER A 591 -1.48 5.00 -27.08
N LEU A 592 -2.21 5.29 -25.99
CA LEU A 592 -1.67 5.19 -24.64
C LEU A 592 -1.39 3.74 -24.24
N GLN A 593 -0.19 3.52 -23.68
CA GLN A 593 0.26 2.20 -23.21
C GLN A 593 -0.56 1.72 -22.01
N ASP A 594 -0.70 0.39 -21.85
CA ASP A 594 -1.48 -0.19 -20.76
C ASP A 594 -0.92 0.18 -19.36
N ALA A 595 0.40 0.27 -19.21
CA ALA A 595 1.03 0.74 -17.97
C ALA A 595 0.61 2.17 -17.60
N LYS A 596 0.61 3.10 -18.58
CA LYS A 596 0.13 4.48 -18.38
C LYS A 596 -1.36 4.53 -18.06
N ARG A 597 -2.17 3.66 -18.69
CA ARG A 597 -3.60 3.52 -18.37
C ARG A 597 -3.82 3.03 -16.94
N ALA A 598 -3.04 2.06 -16.48
CA ALA A 598 -3.09 1.61 -15.09
C ALA A 598 -2.80 2.76 -14.11
N VAL A 599 -1.75 3.55 -14.38
CA VAL A 599 -1.39 4.73 -13.56
C VAL A 599 -2.51 5.77 -13.53
N LEU A 600 -3.10 6.13 -14.67
CA LEU A 600 -4.25 7.06 -14.69
C LEU A 600 -5.45 6.52 -13.91
N PHE A 601 -5.73 5.22 -14.02
CA PHE A 601 -6.82 4.59 -13.30
C PHE A 601 -6.57 4.54 -11.78
N MET A 602 -5.35 4.24 -11.35
CA MET A 602 -4.94 4.31 -9.94
C MET A 602 -5.03 5.74 -9.40
N THR A 603 -4.56 6.74 -10.16
CA THR A 603 -4.70 8.17 -9.82
C THR A 603 -6.17 8.56 -9.66
N GLY A 604 -7.03 8.23 -10.63
CA GLY A 604 -8.46 8.54 -10.56
C GLY A 604 -9.16 7.85 -9.39
N THR A 605 -8.80 6.59 -9.11
CA THR A 605 -9.31 5.83 -7.96
C THR A 605 -8.90 6.50 -6.66
N ALA A 606 -7.63 6.88 -6.51
CA ALA A 606 -7.14 7.54 -5.31
C ALA A 606 -7.81 8.90 -5.05
N LEU A 607 -7.98 9.72 -6.11
CA LEU A 607 -8.70 11.00 -6.01
C LEU A 607 -10.18 10.81 -5.65
N PHE A 608 -10.80 9.73 -6.12
CA PHE A 608 -12.15 9.37 -5.69
C PHE A 608 -12.18 8.97 -4.22
N LEU A 609 -11.24 8.16 -3.75
CA LEU A 609 -11.15 7.76 -2.33
C LEU A 609 -10.96 8.97 -1.42
N THR A 610 -10.13 9.95 -1.82
CA THR A 610 -9.97 11.17 -1.02
C THR A 610 -11.20 12.06 -1.01
N LEU A 611 -12.01 12.05 -2.07
CA LEU A 611 -13.32 12.74 -2.10
C LEU A 611 -14.38 12.01 -1.29
N PHE A 612 -14.38 10.67 -1.33
CA PHE A 612 -15.37 9.84 -0.66
C PHE A 612 -15.42 10.14 0.85
N VAL A 613 -14.27 10.28 1.50
CA VAL A 613 -14.20 10.55 2.95
C VAL A 613 -14.70 11.94 3.36
N GLU A 614 -14.88 12.86 2.40
CA GLU A 614 -15.46 14.18 2.66
C GLU A 614 -16.99 14.19 2.58
N VAL A 615 -17.58 13.17 1.94
CA VAL A 615 -19.02 13.11 1.68
C VAL A 615 -19.72 11.96 2.40
N ALA A 616 -19.00 10.91 2.79
CA ALA A 616 -19.58 9.69 3.36
C ALA A 616 -18.70 9.10 4.47
N VAL A 617 -19.35 8.45 5.44
CA VAL A 617 -18.73 7.77 6.58
C VAL A 617 -19.52 6.49 6.91
N LEU A 618 -18.90 5.51 7.57
CA LEU A 618 -19.64 4.38 8.12
C LEU A 618 -20.34 4.75 9.43
N GLN A 619 -21.60 4.33 9.58
CA GLN A 619 -22.36 4.52 10.82
C GLN A 619 -21.66 3.80 11.98
N GLY A 620 -21.42 4.53 13.07
CA GLY A 620 -20.68 4.03 14.24
C GLY A 620 -19.18 4.36 14.21
N ASP A 621 -18.68 5.05 13.16
CA ASP A 621 -17.32 5.58 13.16
C ASP A 621 -17.18 6.69 14.22
N LEU A 622 -15.99 6.84 14.79
CA LEU A 622 -15.67 7.93 15.71
C LEU A 622 -15.46 9.20 14.89
N ASP A 623 -16.50 10.03 14.80
CA ASP A 623 -16.61 11.11 13.82
C ASP A 623 -16.47 10.54 12.38
N ARG A 624 -15.29 10.62 11.78
CA ARG A 624 -14.90 9.97 10.52
C ARG A 624 -13.46 9.47 10.54
N MET A 625 -12.90 9.27 11.74
CA MET A 625 -11.49 8.96 11.95
C MET A 625 -11.07 7.73 11.16
N ASN A 626 -11.77 6.59 11.32
CA ASN A 626 -11.40 5.36 10.64
C ASN A 626 -11.60 5.48 9.13
N THR A 627 -12.64 6.20 8.70
CA THR A 627 -12.92 6.43 7.30
C THR A 627 -11.78 7.19 6.62
N ILE A 628 -11.34 8.33 7.16
CA ILE A 628 -10.18 9.05 6.61
C ILE A 628 -8.95 8.16 6.64
N PHE A 629 -8.60 7.66 7.81
CA PHE A 629 -7.39 6.91 8.07
C PHE A 629 -7.21 5.73 7.09
N LYS A 630 -8.24 4.89 6.94
CA LYS A 630 -8.15 3.68 6.12
C LYS A 630 -8.13 3.99 4.62
N PHE A 631 -9.00 4.89 4.15
CA PHE A 631 -9.03 5.25 2.72
C PHE A 631 -7.82 6.10 2.30
N TYR A 632 -7.23 6.89 3.22
CA TYR A 632 -6.01 7.66 2.93
C TYR A 632 -4.81 6.75 2.73
N LEU A 633 -4.66 5.66 3.49
CA LEU A 633 -3.58 4.70 3.25
C LEU A 633 -3.68 4.01 1.87
N GLN A 634 -4.91 3.69 1.46
CA GLN A 634 -5.19 3.17 0.11
C GLN A 634 -4.81 4.22 -0.96
N ALA A 635 -5.27 5.46 -0.78
CA ALA A 635 -4.95 6.57 -1.69
C ALA A 635 -3.44 6.87 -1.74
N TRP A 636 -2.73 6.78 -0.61
CA TRP A 636 -1.28 6.97 -0.53
C TRP A 636 -0.53 5.91 -1.33
N THR A 637 -0.92 4.65 -1.19
CA THR A 637 -0.33 3.55 -1.96
C THR A 637 -0.50 3.78 -3.46
N LEU A 638 -1.72 4.14 -3.89
CA LEU A 638 -2.04 4.37 -5.30
C LEU A 638 -1.35 5.62 -5.87
N LEU A 639 -1.36 6.75 -5.15
CA LEU A 639 -0.73 8.00 -5.58
C LEU A 639 0.80 7.91 -5.52
N GLY A 640 1.38 7.26 -4.52
CA GLY A 640 2.84 7.08 -4.41
C GLY A 640 3.39 6.27 -5.58
N LEU A 641 2.75 5.13 -5.92
CA LEU A 641 3.11 4.33 -7.10
C LEU A 641 2.90 5.11 -8.41
N SER A 642 1.80 5.86 -8.50
CA SER A 642 1.47 6.66 -9.69
C SER A 642 2.42 7.83 -9.90
N ALA A 643 2.81 8.52 -8.82
CA ALA A 643 3.78 9.62 -8.84
C ALA A 643 5.16 9.12 -9.24
N ALA A 644 5.62 7.99 -8.70
CA ALA A 644 6.90 7.40 -9.09
C ALA A 644 6.96 7.04 -10.58
N ALA A 645 5.92 6.39 -11.10
CA ALA A 645 5.84 6.09 -12.54
C ALA A 645 5.77 7.36 -13.40
N SER A 646 4.97 8.34 -12.98
CA SER A 646 4.82 9.64 -13.65
C SER A 646 6.15 10.39 -13.72
N LEU A 647 6.91 10.45 -12.61
CA LEU A 647 8.23 11.06 -12.56
C LEU A 647 9.18 10.42 -13.57
N MET A 648 9.23 9.08 -13.60
CA MET A 648 10.14 8.38 -14.50
C MET A 648 9.79 8.54 -15.98
N TRP A 649 8.52 8.72 -16.32
CA TRP A 649 8.11 9.03 -17.70
C TRP A 649 8.37 10.49 -18.07
N LEU A 650 8.38 11.39 -17.10
CA LEU A 650 8.65 12.81 -17.29
C LEU A 650 10.15 13.13 -17.45
N LEU A 651 11.03 12.49 -16.67
CA LEU A 651 12.47 12.82 -16.65
C LEU A 651 13.15 12.82 -18.04
N PRO A 652 12.97 11.81 -18.92
CA PRO A 652 13.59 11.82 -20.25
C PRO A 652 13.05 12.93 -21.13
N THR A 653 11.76 13.25 -20.99
CA THR A 653 11.09 14.30 -21.76
C THR A 653 11.64 15.68 -21.41
N PHE A 654 11.88 15.96 -20.13
CA PHE A 654 12.46 17.23 -19.70
C PHE A 654 13.87 17.45 -20.26
N ALA A 655 14.65 16.37 -20.37
CA ALA A 655 16.00 16.44 -20.91
C ALA A 655 16.01 16.84 -22.39
N LEU A 656 14.93 16.55 -23.14
CA LEU A 656 14.92 16.62 -24.61
C LEU A 656 14.00 17.70 -25.19
N SER A 657 12.93 18.10 -24.50
CA SER A 657 11.82 18.83 -25.14
C SER A 657 11.41 20.15 -24.47
N TRP A 658 11.88 20.44 -23.25
CA TRP A 658 11.45 21.62 -22.49
C TRP A 658 12.42 22.79 -22.65
N ARG A 659 11.89 24.02 -22.64
CA ARG A 659 12.73 25.24 -22.61
C ARG A 659 13.57 25.25 -21.31
N PRO A 660 14.85 25.69 -21.35
CA PRO A 660 15.74 25.65 -20.17
C PRO A 660 15.14 26.29 -18.91
N ALA A 661 14.61 27.51 -19.01
CA ALA A 661 14.04 28.20 -17.85
C ALA A 661 12.85 27.46 -17.20
N LEU A 662 11.98 26.83 -18.00
CA LEU A 662 10.84 26.06 -17.49
C LEU A 662 11.30 24.76 -16.83
N LYS A 663 12.32 24.12 -17.42
CA LYS A 663 12.97 22.94 -16.84
C LYS A 663 13.58 23.27 -15.49
N ASP A 664 14.36 24.35 -15.39
CA ASP A 664 15.03 24.74 -14.15
C ASP A 664 14.00 25.09 -13.06
N ALA A 665 12.97 25.87 -13.41
CA ALA A 665 11.89 26.19 -12.47
C ALA A 665 11.14 24.94 -11.99
N TRP A 666 10.85 23.99 -12.88
CA TRP A 666 10.19 22.73 -12.51
C TRP A 666 11.11 21.85 -11.63
N GLN A 667 12.41 21.78 -11.93
CA GLN A 667 13.38 21.03 -11.13
C GLN A 667 13.52 21.60 -9.73
N VAL A 668 13.59 22.93 -9.59
CA VAL A 668 13.59 23.60 -8.29
C VAL A 668 12.30 23.25 -7.53
N ALA A 669 11.14 23.36 -8.17
CA ALA A 669 9.87 22.99 -7.55
C ALA A 669 9.84 21.51 -7.12
N LEU A 670 10.30 20.58 -7.97
CA LEU A 670 10.40 19.16 -7.63
C LEU A 670 11.28 18.95 -6.39
N VAL A 671 12.47 19.56 -6.37
CA VAL A 671 13.41 19.45 -5.24
C VAL A 671 12.75 19.97 -3.97
N VAL A 672 12.04 21.09 -4.02
CA VAL A 672 11.31 21.63 -2.86
C VAL A 672 10.21 20.67 -2.38
N PHE A 673 9.39 20.14 -3.30
CA PHE A 673 8.34 19.16 -2.97
C PHE A 673 8.87 17.87 -2.36
N VAL A 674 9.94 17.31 -2.94
CA VAL A 674 10.55 16.08 -2.45
C VAL A 674 11.31 16.32 -1.14
N ALA A 675 12.05 17.43 -1.02
CA ALA A 675 12.78 17.77 0.21
C ALA A 675 11.81 18.02 1.38
N GLY A 676 10.72 18.75 1.14
CA GLY A 676 9.67 18.98 2.15
C GLY A 676 9.05 17.68 2.67
N ALA A 677 8.83 16.70 1.79
CA ALA A 677 8.35 15.37 2.16
C ALA A 677 9.43 14.53 2.86
N ALA A 678 10.70 14.67 2.47
CA ALA A 678 11.84 13.97 3.05
C ALA A 678 12.25 14.50 4.43
N LEU A 679 11.78 15.69 4.83
CA LEU A 679 12.00 16.19 6.19
C LEU A 679 11.35 15.28 7.25
N PHE A 680 10.22 14.65 6.94
CA PHE A 680 9.56 13.76 7.87
C PHE A 680 10.45 12.59 8.32
N PRO A 681 10.93 11.67 7.46
CA PRO A 681 11.72 10.54 7.92
C PRO A 681 13.00 10.97 8.67
N LEU A 682 13.58 12.13 8.36
CA LEU A 682 14.75 12.67 9.07
C LEU A 682 14.41 13.16 10.48
N MET A 683 13.43 14.06 10.60
CA MET A 683 13.06 14.66 11.89
C MET A 683 12.30 13.67 12.77
N ALA A 684 11.29 12.99 12.20
CA ALA A 684 10.50 11.99 12.89
C ALA A 684 11.33 10.75 13.27
N GLY A 685 12.20 10.28 12.38
CA GLY A 685 13.04 9.11 12.65
C GLY A 685 14.06 9.38 13.76
N SER A 686 14.72 10.54 13.72
CA SER A 686 15.68 10.93 14.78
C SER A 686 15.03 11.16 16.14
N ASP A 687 13.84 11.77 16.16
CA ASP A 687 13.02 11.94 17.36
C ASP A 687 12.60 10.56 17.91
N LYS A 688 12.08 9.69 17.05
CA LYS A 688 11.61 8.35 17.43
C LYS A 688 12.71 7.47 18.03
N ILE A 689 13.91 7.47 17.45
CA ILE A 689 15.06 6.70 17.94
C ILE A 689 15.48 7.11 19.35
N ARG A 690 15.24 8.36 19.75
CA ARG A 690 15.63 8.90 21.06
C ARG A 690 14.51 8.82 22.10
N ASP A 691 13.30 8.56 21.64
CA ASP A 691 12.09 8.54 22.45
C ASP A 691 11.89 7.18 23.12
N ARG A 692 12.65 6.92 24.20
CA ARG A 692 12.58 5.68 24.99
C ARG A 692 11.91 5.90 26.34
N MET A 693 11.14 4.91 26.79
CA MET A 693 10.58 4.86 28.14
C MET A 693 11.67 4.68 29.21
N ALA A 694 12.62 3.78 28.95
CA ALA A 694 13.77 3.52 29.81
C ALA A 694 15.03 3.59 28.96
N LYS A 695 15.94 4.52 29.32
CA LYS A 695 17.17 4.75 28.54
C LYS A 695 18.12 3.55 28.57
N ASP A 696 18.10 2.81 29.68
CA ASP A 696 19.06 1.73 30.00
C ASP A 696 18.50 0.31 29.74
N ALA A 697 17.25 0.20 29.28
CA ALA A 697 16.56 -1.07 29.06
C ALA A 697 16.87 -1.71 27.70
#